data_AF-A0A2S9E1R4-F1
#
_entry.id   AF-A0A2S9E1R4-F1
#
_cell.length_a   1.000
_cell.length_b   1.000
_cell.length_c   1.000
_cell.angle_alpha   90.00
_cell.angle_beta   90.00
_cell.angle_gamma   90.00
#
_symmetry.space_group_name_H-M   'P 1'
#
loop_
_entity.id
_entity.type
_entity.pdbx_description
1 polymer ?
#
loop_
_entity_poly.entity_id
_entity_poly.type
_entity_poly.pdbx_seq_one_letter_code
_entity_poly.pdbx_strand_id
1 'polypeptide(L)'
;MSLDNMLDSRGRRLRRPRSWAALAAILMAIITTLVAVRGYTSIPEKPRHEVSIVVEGSHDWNISQSTVDAALEKQPIKSHKPLTLTVTDRHLSGDELLRGELPDYDVLLSTQTQNLEAENQSIDERFSGSALKSEFVSGDDEYTDARFEISNAFWDNVGLGHGPQAVLAAAERAAFVLSDAPVQNPLYWFGAIGLCAMLTAVLLYFALRYSSRWSSRYRRLIAAQRKLARVVLDLEALEATYAAAPENSRPAGFTKNWNDLRSLSLQAARNEDPLVAALFSKAEALNQHTGAKLADFENTSRKLTQLADSLMGAGSVHANLAGTGSTFDKLSRPIYEAATALLIRLDQAPGRMVSGQDLQTLRTELGELLDASTGDTDSKQAVARWREAEHQLARHTRTLITSLRRYPHGRIPAAAQISQDHRQLRESLGLEAPEKSSALHHLRLANALVRATLGDTLASDGGRQTPDAGAMPDTAIASARGRRGTAGTEEPAPRRRGLLITLAVLTLLGSMVAAGLLVAKLTARPEVASDGSGQGVSFEVDDPAGMLVEEDVLRYMDTDFESDSSFTLAVRDAESYLEFRPPESGSTFRDVRPVSILEAKWRLKGEFKDKVDPVTGELLPEEAIIPVLVTDAERTVVPGIISSEVQRGEYSWGRLNAWEHGSISESRYLEMEVAGTLDDYNEALERNGYERAGFSSSSLFWMLSFMFFFTVVNLVLVVRYLLGATSRISRFGRGAGALARAKKQLETLMLGLDDAQLNAVAVLGSGGQGRADEAGQRLFERALVMAWHEAEELSQLPMSERLHQSYAHRVAHLERLVAMLGERDADVARRAKALVAATRGAGGDEPASVILPGNLGIRLPEQ
;
A
#
# COMPACT_ATOMS: atom_id res chain seq x y z
N MET A 1 5.59 -24.57 16.41
CA MET A 1 6.61 -23.64 17.00
C MET A 1 6.77 -22.37 16.14
N SER A 2 6.97 -21.17 16.73
CA SER A 2 7.21 -19.89 16.01
C SER A 2 8.53 -19.93 15.23
N LEU A 3 8.63 -19.25 14.09
CA LEU A 3 9.88 -18.97 13.33
C LEU A 3 11.02 -18.36 14.19
N ASP A 4 10.76 -18.03 15.46
CA ASP A 4 11.74 -17.53 16.43
C ASP A 4 12.63 -18.62 17.08
N ASN A 5 12.39 -19.91 16.81
CA ASN A 5 13.09 -21.03 17.46
C ASN A 5 13.84 -21.97 16.48
N MET A 6 14.30 -21.50 15.32
CA MET A 6 15.30 -22.27 14.56
C MET A 6 16.67 -22.13 15.22
N LEU A 7 17.31 -23.27 15.50
CA LEU A 7 18.65 -23.35 16.06
C LEU A 7 19.61 -23.74 14.92
N ASP A 8 20.74 -23.03 14.81
CA ASP A 8 21.87 -23.44 13.96
C ASP A 8 22.52 -24.72 14.52
N SER A 9 23.39 -25.40 13.75
CA SER A 9 24.12 -26.61 14.17
C SER A 9 24.99 -26.42 15.43
N ARG A 10 25.17 -25.16 15.85
CA ARG A 10 25.83 -24.72 17.09
C ARG A 10 24.88 -24.31 18.22
N GLY A 11 23.58 -24.58 18.11
CA GLY A 11 22.56 -24.26 19.12
C GLY A 11 22.21 -22.76 19.23
N ARG A 12 22.53 -21.93 18.23
CA ARG A 12 22.22 -20.49 18.24
C ARG A 12 20.85 -20.22 17.63
N ARG A 13 20.02 -19.41 18.29
CA ARG A 13 18.71 -18.99 17.76
C ARG A 13 18.89 -18.07 16.55
N LEU A 14 18.44 -18.51 15.39
CA LEU A 14 18.43 -17.75 14.15
C LEU A 14 17.19 -16.85 14.12
N ARG A 15 17.39 -15.53 14.01
CA ARG A 15 16.30 -14.54 13.92
C ARG A 15 16.22 -13.99 12.50
N ARG A 16 14.99 -13.77 12.00
CA ARG A 16 14.77 -13.09 10.73
C ARG A 16 15.47 -11.72 10.74
N PRO A 17 16.34 -11.41 9.76
CA PRO A 17 17.00 -10.11 9.72
C PRO A 17 15.97 -9.02 9.46
N ARG A 18 15.96 -7.98 10.32
CA ARG A 18 15.10 -6.80 10.18
C ARG A 18 15.84 -5.71 9.42
N SER A 19 15.16 -5.07 8.46
CA SER A 19 15.70 -3.92 7.75
C SER A 19 15.78 -2.71 8.69
N TRP A 20 16.85 -1.92 8.58
CA TRP A 20 16.94 -0.61 9.26
C TRP A 20 15.78 0.30 8.82
N ALA A 21 15.40 0.23 7.54
CA ALA A 21 14.31 1.02 6.98
C ALA A 21 12.97 0.83 7.70
N ALA A 22 12.70 -0.35 8.28
CA ALA A 22 11.48 -0.56 9.07
C ALA A 22 11.49 0.22 10.38
N LEU A 23 12.64 0.25 11.08
CA LEU A 23 12.81 1.05 12.29
C LEU A 23 12.75 2.55 11.98
N ALA A 24 13.40 2.97 10.89
CA ALA A 24 13.35 4.36 10.44
C ALA A 24 11.93 4.79 10.05
N ALA A 25 11.14 3.92 9.39
CA ALA A 25 9.75 4.21 9.07
C ALA A 25 8.87 4.38 10.32
N ILE A 26 9.07 3.56 11.35
CA ILE A 26 8.36 3.71 12.64
C ILE A 26 8.74 5.04 13.29
N LEU A 27 10.04 5.37 13.33
CA LEU A 27 10.53 6.61 13.90
C LEU A 27 9.97 7.83 13.13
N MET A 28 9.92 7.77 11.80
CA MET A 28 9.29 8.81 10.97
C MET A 28 7.78 8.92 11.21
N ALA A 29 7.07 7.82 11.42
CA ALA A 29 5.65 7.86 11.77
C ALA A 29 5.41 8.53 13.13
N ILE A 30 6.28 8.29 14.11
CA ILE A 30 6.26 8.98 15.41
C ILE A 30 6.53 10.47 15.22
N ILE A 31 7.53 10.85 14.44
CA ILE A 31 7.82 12.26 14.11
C ILE A 31 6.62 12.91 13.42
N THR A 32 6.02 12.24 12.43
CA THR A 32 4.82 12.74 11.73
C THR A 32 3.69 13.01 12.71
N THR A 33 3.48 12.12 13.67
CA THR A 33 2.46 12.27 14.71
C THR A 33 2.78 13.45 15.63
N LEU A 34 4.04 13.61 16.05
CA LEU A 34 4.47 14.74 16.87
C LEU A 34 4.31 16.08 16.14
N VAL A 35 4.64 16.14 14.85
CA VAL A 35 4.45 17.32 13.99
C VAL A 35 2.95 17.62 13.86
N ALA A 36 2.11 16.60 13.64
CA ALA A 36 0.67 16.79 13.56
C ALA A 36 0.06 17.27 14.89
N VAL A 37 0.48 16.72 16.03
CA VAL A 37 0.04 17.18 17.36
C VAL A 37 0.49 18.61 17.59
N ARG A 38 1.75 18.95 17.26
CA ARG A 38 2.28 20.30 17.42
C ARG A 38 1.54 21.31 16.52
N GLY A 39 1.26 20.92 15.28
CA GLY A 39 0.46 21.67 14.32
C GLY A 39 -1.00 21.86 14.76
N TYR A 40 -1.59 20.88 15.44
CA TYR A 40 -2.92 21.01 16.01
C TYR A 40 -2.93 21.95 17.23
N THR A 41 -1.94 21.83 18.11
CA THR A 41 -1.79 22.73 19.27
C THR A 41 -1.40 24.16 18.88
N SER A 42 -0.93 24.37 17.65
CA SER A 42 -0.65 25.70 17.12
C SER A 42 -1.83 26.37 16.44
N ILE A 43 -2.98 25.69 16.29
CA ILE A 43 -4.21 26.37 15.89
C ILE A 43 -4.49 27.45 16.94
N PRO A 44 -4.65 28.72 16.55
CA PRO A 44 -4.73 29.82 17.51
C PRO A 44 -5.82 29.57 18.53
N GLU A 45 -5.44 29.72 19.80
CA GLU A 45 -6.34 29.62 20.94
C GLU A 45 -7.39 30.73 20.82
N LYS A 46 -8.68 30.43 21.06
CA LYS A 46 -9.77 31.43 20.94
C LYS A 46 -9.39 32.74 21.66
N PRO A 47 -9.69 33.92 21.10
CA PRO A 47 -9.37 35.20 21.73
C PRO A 47 -10.04 35.29 23.11
N ARG A 48 -9.28 35.74 24.12
CA ARG A 48 -9.67 35.71 25.55
C ARG A 48 -9.76 37.08 26.19
N HIS A 49 -9.03 38.06 25.67
CA HIS A 49 -9.01 39.40 26.23
C HIS A 49 -10.12 40.22 25.58
N GLU A 50 -10.80 41.05 26.37
CA GLU A 50 -11.76 42.00 25.83
C GLU A 50 -11.02 43.30 25.49
N VAL A 51 -11.37 43.91 24.35
CA VAL A 51 -10.80 45.19 23.92
C VAL A 51 -11.41 46.30 24.77
N SER A 52 -10.56 47.13 25.38
CA SER A 52 -11.01 48.31 26.12
C SER A 52 -11.12 49.48 25.14
N ILE A 53 -12.25 50.21 25.17
CA ILE A 53 -12.45 51.40 24.32
C ILE A 53 -12.58 52.63 25.22
N VAL A 54 -11.76 53.64 24.94
CA VAL A 54 -11.76 54.93 25.65
C VAL A 54 -12.08 56.04 24.65
N VAL A 55 -13.08 56.86 24.95
CA VAL A 55 -13.52 57.97 24.09
C VAL A 55 -13.12 59.29 24.74
N GLU A 56 -12.27 60.06 24.08
CA GLU A 56 -11.75 61.34 24.55
C GLU A 56 -12.19 62.51 23.68
N GLY A 57 -12.78 63.52 24.30
CA GLY A 57 -13.21 64.74 23.63
C GLY A 57 -14.68 64.72 23.24
N SER A 58 -15.05 65.60 22.31
CA SER A 58 -16.41 65.72 21.78
C SER A 58 -16.41 65.32 20.31
N HIS A 59 -17.11 64.24 20.00
CA HIS A 59 -17.18 63.71 18.65
C HIS A 59 -18.54 63.96 18.02
N ASP A 60 -18.52 64.05 16.69
CA ASP A 60 -19.74 64.01 15.88
C ASP A 60 -20.34 62.59 15.88
N TRP A 61 -21.49 62.42 15.23
CA TRP A 61 -22.08 61.10 14.95
C TRP A 61 -22.46 60.29 16.20
N ASN A 62 -22.85 60.96 17.29
CA ASN A 62 -23.30 60.34 18.54
C ASN A 62 -22.26 59.41 19.21
N ILE A 63 -20.96 59.65 18.96
CA ILE A 63 -19.87 58.91 19.59
C ILE A 63 -19.57 59.51 20.96
N SER A 64 -19.81 58.75 22.01
CA SER A 64 -19.52 59.09 23.40
C SER A 64 -19.18 57.82 24.17
N GLN A 65 -18.52 57.93 25.32
CA GLN A 65 -18.23 56.76 26.14
C GLN A 65 -19.50 55.96 26.46
N SER A 66 -20.60 56.63 26.84
CA SER A 66 -21.87 55.96 27.16
C SER A 66 -22.49 55.22 25.98
N THR A 67 -22.40 55.77 24.76
CA THR A 67 -23.00 55.14 23.58
C THR A 67 -22.14 53.98 23.07
N VAL A 68 -20.82 54.09 23.17
CA VAL A 68 -19.87 53.00 22.87
C VAL A 68 -19.99 51.87 23.89
N ASP A 69 -20.06 52.17 25.19
CA ASP A 69 -20.24 51.15 26.23
C ASP A 69 -21.56 50.38 26.04
N ALA A 70 -22.65 51.07 25.74
CA ALA A 70 -23.94 50.44 25.45
C ALA A 70 -23.90 49.54 24.20
N ALA A 71 -23.11 49.90 23.18
CA ALA A 71 -22.88 49.04 22.02
C ALA A 71 -21.99 47.83 22.37
N LEU A 72 -20.94 48.03 23.17
CA LEU A 72 -19.99 46.99 23.60
C LEU A 72 -20.66 45.96 24.51
N GLU A 73 -21.63 46.36 25.35
CA GLU A 73 -22.44 45.45 26.18
C GLU A 73 -23.25 44.47 25.32
N LYS A 74 -23.77 44.93 24.18
CA LYS A 74 -24.50 44.07 23.23
C LYS A 74 -23.55 43.14 22.47
N GLN A 75 -22.38 43.64 22.08
CA GLN A 75 -21.40 42.89 21.30
C GLN A 75 -19.95 43.08 21.80
N PRO A 76 -19.49 42.22 22.73
CA PRO A 76 -18.13 42.33 23.28
C PRO A 76 -17.08 41.88 22.25
N ILE A 77 -16.09 42.73 22.03
CA ILE A 77 -14.98 42.47 21.09
C ILE A 77 -13.85 41.76 21.82
N LYS A 78 -13.37 40.66 21.23
CA LYS A 78 -12.30 39.84 21.82
C LYS A 78 -11.03 39.89 20.99
N SER A 79 -9.90 40.00 21.68
CA SER A 79 -8.55 40.03 21.14
C SER A 79 -7.66 38.95 21.77
N HIS A 80 -6.56 38.62 21.08
CA HIS A 80 -5.54 37.69 21.59
C HIS A 80 -4.57 38.35 22.58
N LYS A 81 -4.51 39.69 22.58
CA LYS A 81 -3.71 40.51 23.49
C LYS A 81 -4.61 41.53 24.19
N PRO A 82 -4.29 41.97 25.42
CA PRO A 82 -4.94 43.15 25.98
C PRO A 82 -4.68 44.33 25.04
N LEU A 83 -5.76 45.00 24.60
CA LEU A 83 -5.69 46.07 23.62
C LEU A 83 -6.63 47.19 24.04
N THR A 84 -6.13 48.41 23.99
CA THR A 84 -6.89 49.63 24.28
C THR A 84 -7.01 50.51 23.05
N LEU A 85 -8.23 50.65 22.52
CA LEU A 85 -8.52 51.60 21.45
C LEU A 85 -8.94 52.93 22.08
N THR A 86 -8.19 53.99 21.79
CA THR A 86 -8.52 55.35 22.22
C THR A 86 -9.03 56.14 21.02
N VAL A 87 -10.22 56.72 21.12
CA VAL A 87 -10.83 57.57 20.10
C VAL A 87 -10.66 59.02 20.52
N THR A 88 -10.14 59.86 19.62
CA THR A 88 -9.86 61.27 19.89
C THR A 88 -10.45 62.18 18.82
N ASP A 89 -10.89 63.36 19.24
CA ASP A 89 -11.47 64.39 18.37
C ASP A 89 -10.41 65.32 17.76
N ARG A 90 -9.14 65.24 18.16
CA ARG A 90 -8.04 66.05 17.60
C ARG A 90 -7.38 65.41 16.38
N HIS A 91 -6.61 66.22 15.64
CA HIS A 91 -5.66 65.72 14.64
C HIS A 91 -4.46 65.05 15.32
N LEU A 92 -3.90 64.03 14.68
CA LEU A 92 -2.72 63.32 15.13
C LEU A 92 -1.44 64.07 14.75
N SER A 93 -0.42 63.96 15.60
CA SER A 93 0.91 64.46 15.31
C SER A 93 1.69 63.54 14.37
N GLY A 94 2.74 64.07 13.76
CA GLY A 94 3.62 63.27 12.89
C GLY A 94 4.35 62.15 13.63
N ASP A 95 4.74 62.37 14.88
CA ASP A 95 5.42 61.37 15.70
C ASP A 95 4.46 60.25 16.14
N GLU A 96 3.21 60.60 16.49
CA GLU A 96 2.16 59.61 16.77
C GLU A 96 1.84 58.76 15.53
N LEU A 97 1.54 59.41 14.40
CA LEU A 97 1.06 58.69 13.21
C LEU A 97 2.17 57.92 12.49
N LEU A 98 3.33 58.54 12.25
CA LEU A 98 4.38 57.99 11.39
C LEU A 98 5.43 57.18 12.15
N ARG A 99 5.69 57.50 13.42
CA ARG A 99 6.70 56.81 14.24
C ARG A 99 6.09 55.87 15.28
N GLY A 100 4.78 55.95 15.51
CA GLY A 100 4.10 55.10 16.49
C GLY A 100 4.55 55.36 17.93
N GLU A 101 4.96 56.60 18.22
CA GLU A 101 5.38 57.03 19.56
C GLU A 101 4.16 57.32 20.45
N LEU A 102 3.50 56.26 20.91
CA LEU A 102 2.32 56.30 21.78
C LEU A 102 2.68 55.81 23.19
N PRO A 103 2.92 56.71 24.16
CA PRO A 103 3.31 56.32 25.52
C PRO A 103 2.15 55.73 26.33
N ASP A 104 0.96 56.31 26.22
CA ASP A 104 -0.21 55.98 27.05
C ASP A 104 -1.29 55.15 26.32
N TYR A 105 -1.14 54.95 25.00
CA TYR A 105 -2.17 54.36 24.13
C TYR A 105 -1.62 53.17 23.32
N ASP A 106 -2.45 52.13 23.11
CA ASP A 106 -2.09 51.02 22.22
C ASP A 106 -2.45 51.33 20.76
N VAL A 107 -3.68 51.83 20.56
CA VAL A 107 -4.20 52.32 19.28
C VAL A 107 -4.88 53.66 19.51
N LEU A 108 -4.58 54.66 18.68
CA LEU A 108 -5.17 55.99 18.73
C LEU A 108 -5.89 56.27 17.41
N LEU A 109 -7.21 56.50 17.44
CA LEU A 109 -8.06 56.74 16.29
C LEU A 109 -8.57 58.19 16.31
N SER A 110 -8.29 58.97 15.27
CA SER A 110 -8.81 60.32 15.11
C SER A 110 -10.12 60.32 14.31
N THR A 111 -11.13 61.03 14.81
CA THR A 111 -12.42 61.22 14.12
C THR A 111 -12.39 62.37 13.11
N GLN A 112 -11.24 62.97 12.83
CA GLN A 112 -11.10 64.07 11.87
C GLN A 112 -11.19 63.56 10.42
N THR A 113 -12.04 64.17 9.60
CA THR A 113 -12.32 63.68 8.23
C THR A 113 -11.18 63.94 7.24
N GLN A 114 -10.38 64.99 7.45
CA GLN A 114 -9.34 65.41 6.50
C GLN A 114 -8.10 65.91 7.24
N ASN A 115 -6.94 65.70 6.60
CA ASN A 115 -5.68 66.31 7.01
C ASN A 115 -5.75 67.83 6.86
N LEU A 116 -5.09 68.57 7.76
CA LEU A 116 -4.91 70.00 7.60
C LEU A 116 -3.86 70.29 6.50
N GLU A 117 -4.13 71.28 5.65
CA GLU A 117 -3.22 71.67 4.57
C GLU A 117 -1.88 72.19 5.11
N ALA A 118 -0.80 71.84 4.38
CA ALA A 118 0.57 72.13 4.79
C ALA A 118 0.97 73.62 4.78
N GLU A 119 0.08 74.53 4.33
CA GLU A 119 0.31 75.98 4.43
C GLU A 119 0.43 76.44 5.90
N ASN A 120 -0.20 75.71 6.83
CA ASN A 120 -0.08 75.94 8.26
C ASN A 120 1.11 75.17 8.86
N GLN A 121 2.34 75.51 8.48
CA GLN A 121 3.61 74.89 8.94
C GLN A 121 3.87 74.95 10.46
N SER A 122 2.94 75.50 11.26
CA SER A 122 3.08 75.69 12.72
C SER A 122 2.23 74.72 13.56
N ILE A 123 1.45 73.83 12.93
CA ILE A 123 0.57 72.91 13.65
C ILE A 123 1.22 71.51 13.62
N ASP A 124 1.69 71.05 14.79
CA ASP A 124 2.28 69.71 14.96
C ASP A 124 1.23 68.59 14.78
N GLU A 125 -0.04 68.89 15.10
CA GLU A 125 -1.21 68.01 14.97
C GLU A 125 -1.98 68.29 13.68
N ARG A 126 -1.76 67.50 12.62
CA ARG A 126 -2.36 67.78 11.30
C ARG A 126 -2.96 66.58 10.59
N PHE A 127 -2.71 65.38 11.09
CA PHE A 127 -3.06 64.17 10.38
C PHE A 127 -4.36 63.55 10.89
N SER A 128 -5.16 62.96 10.01
CA SER A 128 -6.28 62.09 10.36
C SER A 128 -5.89 60.61 10.25
N GLY A 129 -6.77 59.74 10.75
CA GLY A 129 -6.64 58.28 10.64
C GLY A 129 -6.32 57.63 11.98
N SER A 130 -5.61 56.49 11.92
CA SER A 130 -5.23 55.74 13.12
C SER A 130 -3.71 55.68 13.29
N ALA A 131 -3.25 55.72 14.52
CA ALA A 131 -1.87 55.51 14.93
C ALA A 131 -1.78 54.26 15.80
N LEU A 132 -0.67 53.54 15.70
CA LEU A 132 -0.44 52.27 16.37
C LEU A 132 0.84 52.36 17.17
N LYS A 133 0.91 51.69 18.31
CA LYS A 133 2.16 51.61 19.04
C LYS A 133 3.13 50.71 18.26
N SER A 134 4.33 51.21 17.99
CA SER A 134 5.31 50.54 17.12
C SER A 134 5.69 49.12 17.56
N GLU A 135 5.52 48.77 18.84
CA GLU A 135 5.79 47.44 19.38
C GLU A 135 4.82 46.35 18.90
N PHE A 136 3.65 46.71 18.37
CA PHE A 136 2.66 45.74 17.90
C PHE A 136 2.96 45.18 16.51
N VAL A 137 3.85 45.81 15.74
CA VAL A 137 4.10 45.45 14.34
C VAL A 137 5.60 45.44 14.06
N SER A 138 6.08 44.46 13.29
CA SER A 138 7.52 44.20 13.13
C SER A 138 8.18 44.91 11.93
N GLY A 139 7.42 45.68 11.13
CA GLY A 139 7.93 46.42 9.98
C GLY A 139 7.06 47.61 9.53
N ASP A 140 7.69 48.55 8.81
CA ASP A 140 7.05 49.82 8.39
C ASP A 140 5.88 49.65 7.41
N ASP A 141 5.96 48.65 6.52
CA ASP A 141 4.89 48.33 5.56
C ASP A 141 3.66 47.76 6.29
N GLU A 142 3.86 46.75 7.15
CA GLU A 142 2.80 46.17 7.98
C GLU A 142 2.17 47.22 8.90
N TYR A 143 2.98 48.14 9.44
CA TYR A 143 2.49 49.25 10.25
C TYR A 143 1.58 50.17 9.43
N THR A 144 1.99 50.49 8.20
CA THR A 144 1.23 51.36 7.29
C THR A 144 -0.07 50.72 6.82
N ASP A 145 -0.06 49.42 6.54
CA ASP A 145 -1.25 48.68 6.15
C ASP A 145 -2.22 48.56 7.33
N ALA A 146 -1.73 48.19 8.52
CA ALA A 146 -2.58 48.02 9.70
C ALA A 146 -3.30 49.31 10.11
N ARG A 147 -2.60 50.44 10.11
CA ARG A 147 -3.22 51.73 10.44
C ARG A 147 -4.28 52.15 9.42
N PHE A 148 -4.06 51.81 8.15
CA PHE A 148 -4.96 52.15 7.06
C PHE A 148 -6.22 51.31 7.16
N GLU A 149 -6.08 50.00 7.39
CA GLU A 149 -7.21 49.10 7.57
C GLU A 149 -8.08 49.44 8.78
N ILE A 150 -7.48 49.80 9.92
CA ILE A 150 -8.23 50.21 11.12
C ILE A 150 -8.97 51.53 10.87
N SER A 151 -8.31 52.50 10.21
CA SER A 151 -8.91 53.77 9.84
C SER A 151 -10.07 53.58 8.85
N ASN A 152 -9.89 52.73 7.84
CA ASN A 152 -10.93 52.46 6.86
C ASN A 152 -12.12 51.73 7.48
N ALA A 153 -11.89 50.76 8.38
CA ALA A 153 -12.98 50.10 9.10
C ALA A 153 -13.87 51.09 9.87
N PHE A 154 -13.28 52.14 10.45
CA PHE A 154 -14.06 53.23 11.05
C PHE A 154 -14.84 54.02 9.98
N TRP A 155 -14.14 54.54 8.98
CA TRP A 155 -14.67 55.48 7.99
C TRP A 155 -15.69 54.86 7.02
N ASP A 156 -15.51 53.60 6.65
CA ASP A 156 -16.48 52.82 5.90
C ASP A 156 -17.80 52.70 6.67
N ASN A 157 -17.73 52.36 7.96
CA ASN A 157 -18.92 52.21 8.80
C ASN A 157 -19.58 53.55 9.13
N VAL A 158 -18.81 54.63 9.33
CA VAL A 158 -19.38 56.00 9.40
C VAL A 158 -20.09 56.34 8.09
N GLY A 159 -19.53 55.92 6.95
CA GLY A 159 -20.14 56.01 5.62
C GLY A 159 -21.47 55.29 5.51
N LEU A 160 -21.65 54.15 6.19
CA LEU A 160 -22.92 53.42 6.31
C LEU A 160 -23.88 54.02 7.34
N GLY A 161 -23.51 55.13 7.97
CA GLY A 161 -24.33 55.85 8.93
C GLY A 161 -24.20 55.34 10.38
N HIS A 162 -23.17 54.55 10.68
CA HIS A 162 -22.87 54.13 12.05
C HIS A 162 -22.15 55.21 12.86
N GLY A 163 -22.38 55.21 14.17
CA GLY A 163 -21.70 56.07 15.14
C GLY A 163 -20.85 55.23 16.07
N PRO A 164 -21.36 54.86 17.27
CA PRO A 164 -20.64 53.97 18.18
C PRO A 164 -20.27 52.62 17.54
N GLN A 165 -21.07 52.06 16.64
CA GLN A 165 -20.72 50.80 15.96
C GLN A 165 -19.53 50.93 15.02
N ALA A 166 -19.26 52.12 14.45
CA ALA A 166 -18.05 52.34 13.65
C ALA A 166 -16.78 52.24 14.50
N VAL A 167 -16.83 52.70 15.76
CA VAL A 167 -15.73 52.55 16.71
C VAL A 167 -15.52 51.07 17.05
N LEU A 168 -16.60 50.31 17.26
CA LEU A 168 -16.53 48.87 17.48
C LEU A 168 -15.94 48.13 16.27
N ALA A 169 -16.33 48.50 15.04
CA ALA A 169 -15.76 47.91 13.82
C ALA A 169 -14.24 48.17 13.71
N ALA A 170 -13.80 49.38 14.04
CA ALA A 170 -12.39 49.73 14.10
C ALA A 170 -11.64 48.94 15.19
N ALA A 171 -12.26 48.77 16.37
CA ALA A 171 -11.72 47.94 17.45
C ALA A 171 -11.64 46.46 17.06
N GLU A 172 -12.63 45.93 16.35
CA GLU A 172 -12.65 44.57 15.82
C GLU A 172 -11.55 44.38 14.78
N ARG A 173 -11.38 45.33 13.84
CA ARG A 173 -10.28 45.27 12.88
C ARG A 173 -8.92 45.40 13.56
N ALA A 174 -8.77 46.28 14.55
CA ALA A 174 -7.55 46.40 15.33
C ALA A 174 -7.22 45.11 16.08
N ALA A 175 -8.22 44.47 16.70
CA ALA A 175 -8.05 43.18 17.36
C ALA A 175 -7.63 42.06 16.40
N PHE A 176 -8.10 42.09 15.16
CA PHE A 176 -7.74 41.15 14.11
C PHE A 176 -6.33 41.39 13.57
N VAL A 177 -6.04 42.61 13.10
CA VAL A 177 -4.78 42.95 12.41
C VAL A 177 -3.59 42.95 13.37
N LEU A 178 -3.79 43.43 14.60
CA LEU A 178 -2.74 43.43 15.64
C LEU A 178 -2.66 42.10 16.40
N SER A 179 -3.43 41.10 15.99
CA SER A 179 -3.26 39.77 16.52
C SER A 179 -1.93 39.19 16.05
N ASP A 180 -0.94 39.21 16.93
CA ASP A 180 0.15 38.21 16.89
C ASP A 180 -0.40 36.83 17.26
N ALA A 181 -1.53 36.41 16.68
CA ALA A 181 -1.70 34.99 16.49
C ALA A 181 -0.46 34.60 15.71
N PRO A 182 0.43 33.72 16.22
CA PRO A 182 1.59 33.33 15.46
C PRO A 182 1.01 32.81 14.16
N VAL A 183 1.19 33.55 13.06
CA VAL A 183 0.67 33.22 11.74
C VAL A 183 1.47 32.01 11.30
N GLN A 184 1.19 30.88 11.93
CA GLN A 184 1.81 29.62 11.65
C GLN A 184 1.09 29.14 10.43
N ASN A 185 1.57 29.65 9.29
CA ASN A 185 1.09 29.34 7.97
C ASN A 185 0.70 27.86 7.94
N PRO A 186 -0.60 27.51 7.89
CA PRO A 186 -1.03 26.12 8.01
C PRO A 186 -0.39 25.27 6.91
N LEU A 187 -0.01 25.89 5.77
CA LEU A 187 0.78 25.27 4.72
C LEU A 187 2.14 24.72 5.20
N TYR A 188 2.81 25.38 6.15
CA TYR A 188 4.05 24.88 6.74
C TYR A 188 3.81 23.54 7.44
N TRP A 189 2.80 23.46 8.30
CA TRP A 189 2.47 22.23 9.05
C TRP A 189 2.01 21.11 8.12
N PHE A 190 1.11 21.41 7.18
CA PHE A 190 0.66 20.44 6.18
C PHE A 190 1.80 19.99 5.26
N GLY A 191 2.70 20.90 4.85
CA GLY A 191 3.89 20.58 4.08
C GLY A 191 4.86 19.68 4.85
N ALA A 192 5.11 19.97 6.12
CA ALA A 192 5.94 19.16 7.00
C ALA A 192 5.35 17.74 7.20
N ILE A 193 4.04 17.64 7.42
CA ILE A 193 3.31 16.36 7.51
C ILE A 193 3.42 15.59 6.19
N GLY A 194 3.21 16.25 5.05
CA GLY A 194 3.33 15.66 3.72
C GLY A 194 4.72 15.11 3.44
N LEU A 195 5.78 15.87 3.78
CA LEU A 195 7.17 15.44 3.64
C LEU A 195 7.49 14.23 4.53
N CYS A 196 7.03 14.24 5.79
CA CYS A 196 7.22 13.12 6.69
C CYS A 196 6.47 11.86 6.21
N ALA A 197 5.26 12.02 5.68
CA ALA A 197 4.48 10.93 5.09
C ALA A 197 5.18 10.35 3.85
N MET A 198 5.75 11.19 2.99
CA MET A 198 6.55 10.76 1.83
C MET A 198 7.78 9.94 2.27
N LEU A 199 8.56 10.44 3.22
CA LEU A 199 9.73 9.73 3.74
C LEU A 199 9.34 8.38 4.35
N THR A 200 8.24 8.34 5.10
CA THR A 200 7.70 7.11 5.67
C THR A 200 7.38 6.09 4.57
N ALA A 201 6.71 6.52 3.50
CA ALA A 201 6.35 5.64 2.38
C ALA A 201 7.59 5.05 1.68
N VAL A 202 8.62 5.87 1.44
CA VAL A 202 9.89 5.43 0.84
C VAL A 202 10.57 4.38 1.72
N LEU A 203 10.68 4.63 3.03
CA LEU A 203 11.30 3.71 3.97
C LEU A 203 10.52 2.39 4.08
N LEU A 204 9.19 2.45 4.12
CA LEU A 204 8.33 1.26 4.18
C LEU A 204 8.40 0.45 2.89
N TYR A 205 8.48 1.11 1.72
CA TYR A 205 8.73 0.45 0.44
C TYR A 205 10.06 -0.32 0.43
N PHE A 206 11.15 0.29 0.89
CA PHE A 206 12.45 -0.39 1.00
C PHE A 206 12.40 -1.56 2.00
N ALA A 207 11.71 -1.39 3.14
CA ALA A 207 11.53 -2.46 4.11
C ALA A 207 10.76 -3.66 3.53
N LEU A 208 9.67 -3.40 2.80
CA LEU A 208 8.89 -4.42 2.09
C LEU A 208 9.72 -5.11 1.01
N ARG A 209 10.49 -4.36 0.22
CA ARG A 209 11.38 -4.92 -0.80
C ARG A 209 12.44 -5.83 -0.20
N TYR A 210 13.06 -5.42 0.91
CA TYR A 210 14.00 -6.25 1.66
C TYR A 210 13.33 -7.55 2.14
N SER A 211 12.17 -7.42 2.80
CA SER A 211 11.45 -8.56 3.38
C SER A 211 11.01 -9.58 2.33
N SER A 212 10.55 -9.11 1.16
CA SER A 212 10.07 -9.96 0.07
C SER A 212 11.21 -10.71 -0.63
N ARG A 213 12.34 -10.03 -0.88
CA ARG A 213 13.55 -10.66 -1.43
C ARG A 213 14.11 -11.72 -0.49
N TRP A 214 14.19 -11.40 0.80
CA TRP A 214 14.63 -12.36 1.81
C TRP A 214 13.72 -13.60 1.85
N SER A 215 12.40 -13.40 1.91
CA SER A 215 11.42 -14.49 1.89
C SER A 215 11.48 -15.32 0.61
N SER A 216 11.82 -14.72 -0.53
CA SER A 216 12.06 -15.46 -1.78
C SER A 216 13.26 -16.41 -1.66
N ARG A 217 14.41 -15.90 -1.18
CA ARG A 217 15.64 -16.70 -1.00
C ARG A 217 15.48 -17.80 0.04
N TYR A 218 14.77 -17.51 1.14
CA TYR A 218 14.51 -18.50 2.18
C TYR A 218 13.62 -19.66 1.70
N ARG A 219 12.57 -19.38 0.92
CA ARG A 219 11.74 -20.44 0.29
C ARG A 219 12.56 -21.33 -0.63
N ARG A 220 13.41 -20.70 -1.44
CA ARG A 220 14.34 -21.39 -2.35
C ARG A 220 15.31 -22.31 -1.61
N LEU A 221 15.84 -21.85 -0.47
CA LEU A 221 16.70 -22.65 0.41
C LEU A 221 15.95 -23.87 0.95
N ILE A 222 14.76 -23.69 1.54
CA ILE A 222 13.97 -24.80 2.10
C ILE A 222 13.62 -25.84 1.04
N ALA A 223 13.26 -25.41 -0.17
CA ALA A 223 12.98 -26.33 -1.27
C ALA A 223 14.22 -27.16 -1.67
N ALA A 224 15.42 -26.57 -1.61
CA ALA A 224 16.66 -27.28 -1.86
C ALA A 224 17.04 -28.23 -0.70
N GLN A 225 16.87 -27.79 0.56
CA GLN A 225 17.08 -28.60 1.76
C GLN A 225 16.17 -29.85 1.75
N ARG A 226 14.90 -29.70 1.35
CA ARG A 226 13.97 -30.83 1.19
C ARG A 226 14.48 -31.88 0.18
N LYS A 227 15.01 -31.43 -0.96
CA LYS A 227 15.57 -32.33 -1.98
C LYS A 227 16.81 -33.05 -1.46
N LEU A 228 17.68 -32.33 -0.75
CA LEU A 228 18.86 -32.91 -0.12
C LEU A 228 18.48 -33.93 0.97
N ALA A 229 17.56 -33.59 1.87
CA ALA A 229 17.07 -34.49 2.92
C ALA A 229 16.49 -35.77 2.33
N ARG A 230 15.72 -35.68 1.23
CA ARG A 230 15.24 -36.86 0.50
C ARG A 230 16.39 -37.73 0.02
N VAL A 231 17.42 -37.16 -0.61
CA VAL A 231 18.58 -37.92 -1.10
C VAL A 231 19.38 -38.55 0.04
N VAL A 232 19.57 -37.84 1.16
CA VAL A 232 20.27 -38.38 2.34
C VAL A 232 19.50 -39.56 2.94
N LEU A 233 18.17 -39.47 3.01
CA LEU A 233 17.30 -40.55 3.46
C LEU A 233 17.24 -41.74 2.47
N ASP A 234 17.47 -41.46 1.19
CA ASP A 234 17.59 -42.47 0.13
C ASP A 234 18.96 -43.16 0.09
N LEU A 235 19.99 -42.56 0.71
CA LEU A 235 21.37 -43.02 0.62
C LEU A 235 21.58 -44.41 1.23
N GLU A 236 20.91 -44.72 2.35
CA GLU A 236 20.98 -46.06 2.97
C GLU A 236 20.31 -47.13 2.11
N ALA A 237 19.16 -46.80 1.49
CA ALA A 237 18.47 -47.72 0.59
C ALA A 237 19.31 -47.95 -0.68
N LEU A 238 19.91 -46.88 -1.21
CA LEU A 238 20.83 -46.95 -2.34
C LEU A 238 22.09 -47.75 -2.01
N GLU A 239 22.63 -47.63 -0.78
CA GLU A 239 23.76 -48.44 -0.31
C GLU A 239 23.40 -49.93 -0.25
N ALA A 240 22.21 -50.26 0.26
CA ALA A 240 21.72 -51.64 0.26
C ALA A 240 21.56 -52.20 -1.16
N THR A 241 21.03 -51.40 -2.10
CA THR A 241 20.95 -51.83 -3.52
C THR A 241 22.32 -51.96 -4.19
N TYR A 242 23.29 -51.11 -3.81
CA TYR A 242 24.66 -51.20 -4.29
C TYR A 242 25.36 -52.46 -3.77
N ALA A 243 25.17 -52.78 -2.50
CA ALA A 243 25.74 -53.97 -1.85
C ALA A 243 25.12 -55.28 -2.35
N ALA A 244 23.83 -55.28 -2.70
CA ALA A 244 23.12 -56.44 -3.24
C ALA A 244 23.57 -56.85 -4.66
N ALA A 245 24.19 -55.95 -5.43
CA ALA A 245 24.68 -56.25 -6.77
C ALA A 245 26.05 -56.98 -6.74
N PRO A 246 26.22 -58.17 -7.35
CA PRO A 246 27.49 -58.91 -7.35
C PRO A 246 28.62 -58.13 -8.02
N GLU A 247 29.82 -58.08 -7.41
CA GLU A 247 30.97 -57.29 -7.87
C GLU A 247 31.33 -57.52 -9.35
N ASN A 248 31.22 -58.77 -9.81
CA ASN A 248 31.58 -59.20 -11.17
C ASN A 248 30.59 -58.71 -12.24
N SER A 249 29.45 -58.13 -11.83
CA SER A 249 28.34 -57.73 -12.70
C SER A 249 28.00 -56.24 -12.65
N ARG A 250 28.77 -55.44 -11.88
CA ARG A 250 28.58 -53.99 -11.75
C ARG A 250 29.12 -53.27 -13.00
N PRO A 251 28.31 -52.48 -13.73
CA PRO A 251 28.81 -51.63 -14.80
C PRO A 251 29.77 -50.56 -14.26
N ALA A 252 30.82 -50.21 -15.01
CA ALA A 252 31.81 -49.20 -14.58
C ALA A 252 31.18 -47.82 -14.23
N GLY A 253 30.07 -47.46 -14.88
CA GLY A 253 29.31 -46.24 -14.58
C GLY A 253 28.56 -46.27 -13.25
N PHE A 254 28.19 -47.44 -12.74
CA PHE A 254 27.40 -47.59 -11.51
C PHE A 254 28.23 -47.25 -10.26
N THR A 255 29.46 -47.77 -10.18
CA THR A 255 30.41 -47.45 -9.10
C THR A 255 30.84 -45.97 -9.11
N LYS A 256 31.02 -45.39 -10.31
CA LYS A 256 31.34 -43.96 -10.44
C LYS A 256 30.19 -43.08 -9.94
N ASN A 257 28.95 -43.36 -10.36
CA ASN A 257 27.78 -42.60 -9.93
C ASN A 257 27.52 -42.73 -8.42
N TRP A 258 27.81 -43.90 -7.83
CA TRP A 258 27.74 -44.10 -6.37
C TRP A 258 28.76 -43.23 -5.62
N ASN A 259 30.02 -43.21 -6.07
CA ASN A 259 31.07 -42.37 -5.48
C ASN A 259 30.79 -40.87 -5.67
N ASP A 260 30.25 -40.48 -6.83
CA ASP A 260 29.82 -39.10 -7.11
C ASP A 260 28.64 -38.69 -6.21
N LEU A 261 27.67 -39.59 -5.95
CA LEU A 261 26.55 -39.32 -5.04
C LEU A 261 27.03 -39.15 -3.59
N ARG A 262 27.94 -40.01 -3.10
CA ARG A 262 28.51 -39.90 -1.74
C ARG A 262 29.34 -38.64 -1.55
N SER A 263 30.17 -38.28 -2.52
CA SER A 263 31.01 -37.08 -2.44
C SER A 263 30.19 -35.79 -2.54
N LEU A 264 29.24 -35.71 -3.47
CA LEU A 264 28.39 -34.53 -3.66
C LEU A 264 27.41 -34.33 -2.50
N SER A 265 26.87 -35.39 -1.89
CA SER A 265 25.97 -35.28 -0.74
C SER A 265 26.71 -34.76 0.49
N LEU A 266 27.93 -35.25 0.74
CA LEU A 266 28.79 -34.77 1.82
C LEU A 266 29.24 -33.32 1.60
N GLN A 267 29.56 -32.93 0.36
CA GLN A 267 29.87 -31.54 0.02
C GLN A 267 28.65 -30.62 0.20
N ALA A 268 27.47 -31.07 -0.19
CA ALA A 268 26.23 -30.29 -0.06
C ALA A 268 25.86 -30.10 1.42
N ALA A 269 25.96 -31.14 2.26
CA ALA A 269 25.74 -31.03 3.71
C ALA A 269 26.72 -30.05 4.37
N ARG A 270 28.00 -30.06 3.98
CA ARG A 270 29.01 -29.10 4.50
C ARG A 270 28.73 -27.65 4.10
N ASN A 271 28.10 -27.44 2.94
CA ASN A 271 27.80 -26.11 2.41
C ASN A 271 26.46 -25.54 2.89
N GLU A 272 25.62 -26.36 3.54
CA GLU A 272 24.29 -25.97 4.01
C GLU A 272 24.35 -25.01 5.21
N ASP A 273 25.03 -25.40 6.29
CA ASP A 273 25.19 -24.59 7.51
C ASP A 273 25.71 -23.16 7.25
N PRO A 274 26.83 -22.94 6.52
CA PRO A 274 27.31 -21.58 6.26
C PRO A 274 26.35 -20.78 5.36
N LEU A 275 25.57 -21.45 4.50
CA LEU A 275 24.56 -20.80 3.67
C LEU A 275 23.34 -20.38 4.50
N VAL A 276 22.89 -21.21 5.43
CA VAL A 276 21.84 -20.88 6.40
C VAL A 276 22.29 -19.69 7.24
N ALA A 277 23.48 -19.76 7.85
CA ALA A 277 24.02 -18.67 8.66
C ALA A 277 24.13 -17.34 7.88
N ALA A 278 24.62 -17.38 6.63
CA ALA A 278 24.72 -16.20 5.77
C ALA A 278 23.34 -15.62 5.38
N LEU A 279 22.31 -16.45 5.22
CA LEU A 279 20.96 -16.01 4.88
C LEU A 279 20.23 -15.35 6.07
N PHE A 280 20.58 -15.72 7.30
CA PHE A 280 20.06 -15.12 8.52
C PHE A 280 20.90 -13.95 9.05
N SER A 281 22.08 -13.68 8.45
CA SER A 281 22.90 -12.53 8.82
C SER A 281 22.39 -11.24 8.19
N LYS A 282 22.34 -10.14 8.96
CA LYS A 282 21.81 -8.84 8.49
C LYS A 282 22.60 -8.27 7.31
N ALA A 283 23.91 -8.50 7.29
CA ALA A 283 24.83 -7.95 6.29
C ALA A 283 24.90 -8.79 5.01
N GLU A 284 24.71 -10.11 5.09
CA GLU A 284 25.00 -11.01 3.95
C GLU A 284 23.74 -11.62 3.32
N ALA A 285 22.58 -11.53 3.97
CA ALA A 285 21.35 -12.18 3.52
C ALA A 285 20.95 -11.83 2.07
N LEU A 286 21.13 -10.57 1.66
CA LEU A 286 20.81 -10.08 0.32
C LEU A 286 22.02 -9.88 -0.60
N ASN A 287 23.23 -10.22 -0.14
CA ASN A 287 24.44 -10.07 -0.96
C ASN A 287 24.40 -10.98 -2.20
N GLN A 288 25.05 -10.53 -3.27
CA GLN A 288 25.12 -11.27 -4.53
C GLN A 288 25.86 -12.61 -4.37
N HIS A 289 26.89 -12.64 -3.51
CA HIS A 289 27.65 -13.84 -3.19
C HIS A 289 26.78 -14.93 -2.53
N THR A 290 25.95 -14.57 -1.55
CA THR A 290 24.99 -15.49 -0.90
C THR A 290 23.95 -16.00 -1.89
N GLY A 291 23.50 -15.13 -2.82
CA GLY A 291 22.60 -15.51 -3.91
C GLY A 291 23.23 -16.53 -4.88
N ALA A 292 24.52 -16.38 -5.20
CA ALA A 292 25.26 -17.34 -6.02
C ALA A 292 25.42 -18.69 -5.31
N LYS A 293 25.84 -18.67 -4.03
CA LYS A 293 25.92 -19.88 -3.19
C LYS A 293 24.59 -20.64 -3.10
N LEU A 294 23.47 -19.93 -2.97
CA LEU A 294 22.14 -20.53 -2.98
C LEU A 294 21.80 -21.19 -4.33
N ALA A 295 22.13 -20.54 -5.44
CA ALA A 295 21.93 -21.11 -6.77
C ALA A 295 22.78 -22.36 -7.00
N ASP A 296 24.03 -22.36 -6.52
CA ASP A 296 24.93 -23.52 -6.60
C ASP A 296 24.42 -24.69 -5.73
N PHE A 297 23.90 -24.41 -4.54
CA PHE A 297 23.26 -25.41 -3.67
C PHE A 297 21.99 -26.01 -4.29
N GLU A 298 21.16 -25.20 -4.95
CA GLU A 298 20.00 -25.69 -5.71
C GLU A 298 20.37 -26.59 -6.89
N ASN A 299 21.45 -26.26 -7.60
CA ASN A 299 21.93 -27.06 -8.72
C ASN A 299 22.51 -28.39 -8.22
N THR A 300 23.28 -28.35 -7.13
CA THR A 300 23.85 -29.55 -6.49
C THR A 300 22.74 -30.48 -5.98
N SER A 301 21.73 -29.96 -5.27
CA SER A 301 20.59 -30.76 -4.79
C SER A 301 19.75 -31.38 -5.91
N ARG A 302 19.55 -30.67 -7.03
CA ARG A 302 18.91 -31.23 -8.23
C ARG A 302 19.73 -32.36 -8.85
N LYS A 303 21.03 -32.16 -9.02
CA LYS A 303 21.95 -33.18 -9.56
C LYS A 303 21.98 -34.42 -8.67
N LEU A 304 22.00 -34.25 -7.36
CA LEU A 304 21.93 -35.33 -6.37
C LEU A 304 20.63 -36.14 -6.50
N THR A 305 19.49 -35.46 -6.65
CA THR A 305 18.19 -36.14 -6.84
C THR A 305 18.19 -36.98 -8.11
N GLN A 306 18.70 -36.43 -9.23
CA GLN A 306 18.79 -37.15 -10.50
C GLN A 306 19.71 -38.37 -10.42
N LEU A 307 20.86 -38.25 -9.74
CA LEU A 307 21.78 -39.36 -9.53
C LEU A 307 21.14 -40.44 -8.66
N ALA A 308 20.46 -40.07 -7.57
CA ALA A 308 19.74 -40.99 -6.69
C ALA A 308 18.65 -41.77 -7.44
N ASP A 309 17.79 -41.07 -8.19
CA ASP A 309 16.73 -41.70 -8.99
C ASP A 309 17.31 -42.64 -10.05
N SER A 310 18.42 -42.26 -10.70
CA SER A 310 19.10 -43.11 -11.68
C SER A 310 19.71 -44.37 -11.07
N LEU A 311 20.26 -44.28 -9.86
CA LEU A 311 20.86 -45.42 -9.14
C LEU A 311 19.79 -46.35 -8.59
N MET A 312 18.67 -45.82 -8.08
CA MET A 312 17.53 -46.62 -7.64
C MET A 312 16.89 -47.38 -8.81
N GLY A 313 16.76 -46.71 -9.95
CA GLY A 313 16.25 -47.30 -11.19
C GLY A 313 17.20 -48.34 -11.80
N ALA A 314 18.52 -48.23 -11.60
CA ALA A 314 19.48 -49.24 -12.05
C ALA A 314 19.61 -50.42 -11.04
N GLY A 315 19.56 -50.14 -9.74
CA GLY A 315 19.74 -51.13 -8.67
C GLY A 315 18.57 -52.11 -8.55
N SER A 316 17.32 -51.63 -8.66
CA SER A 316 16.10 -52.47 -8.62
C SER A 316 16.08 -53.54 -9.73
N VAL A 317 16.75 -53.26 -10.83
CA VAL A 317 16.78 -54.07 -12.04
C VAL A 317 17.83 -55.15 -11.92
N HIS A 318 19.03 -54.75 -11.53
CA HIS A 318 20.12 -55.67 -11.34
C HIS A 318 19.85 -56.63 -10.17
N ALA A 319 19.15 -56.18 -9.12
CA ALA A 319 18.74 -57.04 -8.01
C ALA A 319 17.70 -58.11 -8.42
N ASN A 320 16.71 -57.77 -9.26
CA ASN A 320 15.67 -58.70 -9.68
C ASN A 320 16.13 -59.68 -10.78
N LEU A 321 17.06 -59.26 -11.65
CA LEU A 321 17.60 -60.11 -12.71
C LEU A 321 18.74 -61.03 -12.21
N ALA A 322 19.53 -60.62 -11.21
CA ALA A 322 20.66 -61.42 -10.72
C ALA A 322 20.29 -62.71 -9.94
N GLY A 323 18.99 -62.93 -9.66
CA GLY A 323 18.55 -64.00 -8.76
C GLY A 323 18.26 -65.36 -9.39
N THR A 324 18.02 -65.48 -10.70
CA THR A 324 17.42 -66.72 -11.27
C THR A 324 18.19 -67.36 -12.42
N GLY A 325 19.02 -66.63 -13.17
CA GLY A 325 19.83 -67.20 -14.26
C GLY A 325 19.04 -67.89 -15.39
N SER A 326 17.72 -67.66 -15.44
CA SER A 326 16.79 -68.30 -16.36
C SER A 326 17.02 -67.86 -17.81
N THR A 327 16.51 -68.64 -18.78
CA THR A 327 16.62 -68.27 -20.21
C THR A 327 15.78 -67.02 -20.54
N PHE A 328 14.66 -66.79 -19.85
CA PHE A 328 13.89 -65.54 -19.96
C PHE A 328 14.64 -64.33 -19.44
N ASP A 329 15.39 -64.46 -18.35
CA ASP A 329 16.25 -63.40 -17.80
C ASP A 329 17.37 -63.02 -18.80
N LYS A 330 18.03 -64.02 -19.41
CA LYS A 330 19.01 -63.81 -20.48
C LYS A 330 18.42 -63.12 -21.72
N LEU A 331 17.12 -63.31 -21.99
CA LEU A 331 16.41 -62.67 -23.11
C LEU A 331 15.89 -61.27 -22.77
N SER A 332 15.37 -61.04 -21.56
CA SER A 332 14.79 -59.75 -21.16
C SER A 332 15.86 -58.70 -20.85
N ARG A 333 17.02 -59.12 -20.34
CA ARG A 333 18.15 -58.24 -19.99
C ARG A 333 18.55 -57.22 -21.08
N PRO A 334 18.83 -57.60 -22.34
CA PRO A 334 19.20 -56.64 -23.37
C PRO A 334 18.07 -55.68 -23.75
N ILE A 335 16.79 -56.08 -23.64
CA ILE A 335 15.62 -55.22 -23.87
C ILE A 335 15.53 -54.18 -22.75
N TYR A 336 15.70 -54.63 -21.52
CA TYR A 336 15.65 -53.81 -20.32
C TYR A 336 16.76 -52.74 -20.31
N GLU A 337 18.00 -53.13 -20.61
CA GLU A 337 19.15 -52.21 -20.69
C GLU A 337 18.91 -51.11 -21.74
N ALA A 338 18.35 -51.48 -22.90
CA ALA A 338 18.03 -50.51 -23.95
C ALA A 338 16.89 -49.56 -23.53
N ALA A 339 15.81 -50.05 -22.93
CA ALA A 339 14.70 -49.21 -22.51
C ALA A 339 15.06 -48.26 -21.35
N THR A 340 15.90 -48.71 -20.42
CA THR A 340 16.37 -47.87 -19.30
C THR A 340 17.27 -46.75 -19.80
N ALA A 341 18.18 -47.04 -20.73
CA ALA A 341 18.99 -46.02 -21.38
C ALA A 341 18.11 -44.97 -22.08
N LEU A 342 17.01 -45.39 -22.72
CA LEU A 342 16.06 -44.50 -23.39
C LEU A 342 15.33 -43.62 -22.39
N LEU A 343 14.80 -44.21 -21.30
CA LEU A 343 14.09 -43.48 -20.25
C LEU A 343 14.97 -42.42 -19.60
N ILE A 344 16.22 -42.75 -19.26
CA ILE A 344 17.17 -41.80 -18.66
C ILE A 344 17.41 -40.62 -19.60
N ARG A 345 17.59 -40.86 -20.90
CA ARG A 345 17.84 -39.80 -21.89
C ARG A 345 16.62 -38.91 -22.12
N LEU A 346 15.43 -39.50 -22.17
CA LEU A 346 14.20 -38.73 -22.37
C LEU A 346 13.80 -37.91 -21.14
N ASP A 347 14.13 -38.37 -19.93
CA ASP A 347 13.90 -37.62 -18.69
C ASP A 347 14.86 -36.42 -18.55
N GLN A 348 16.01 -36.48 -19.22
CA GLN A 348 16.98 -35.37 -19.33
C GLN A 348 16.69 -34.41 -20.49
N ALA A 349 15.72 -34.72 -21.35
CA ALA A 349 15.37 -33.90 -22.50
C ALA A 349 14.59 -32.64 -22.08
N PRO A 350 14.77 -31.49 -22.76
CA PRO A 350 13.97 -30.29 -22.48
C PRO A 350 12.48 -30.60 -22.69
N GLY A 351 11.64 -30.19 -21.72
CA GLY A 351 10.28 -30.68 -21.45
C GLY A 351 9.18 -30.46 -22.51
N ARG A 352 9.49 -30.71 -23.79
CA ARG A 352 8.56 -30.73 -24.93
C ARG A 352 8.82 -31.88 -25.91
N MET A 353 9.85 -32.72 -25.73
CA MET A 353 10.19 -33.77 -26.70
C MET A 353 9.27 -35.00 -26.67
N VAL A 354 8.85 -35.43 -25.48
CA VAL A 354 7.93 -36.57 -25.27
C VAL A 354 7.01 -36.22 -24.10
N SER A 355 5.75 -36.65 -24.13
CA SER A 355 4.83 -36.36 -23.03
C SER A 355 5.19 -37.16 -21.77
N GLY A 356 4.93 -36.58 -20.60
CA GLY A 356 5.14 -37.30 -19.33
C GLY A 356 4.27 -38.56 -19.20
N GLN A 357 3.13 -38.61 -19.90
CA GLN A 357 2.26 -39.78 -19.97
C GLN A 357 2.90 -40.92 -20.78
N ASP A 358 3.53 -40.62 -21.92
CA ASP A 358 4.19 -41.64 -22.74
C ASP A 358 5.38 -42.29 -22.02
N LEU A 359 6.10 -41.51 -21.19
CA LEU A 359 7.19 -42.02 -20.34
C LEU A 359 6.69 -42.93 -19.22
N GLN A 360 5.52 -42.64 -18.66
CA GLN A 360 4.89 -43.51 -17.66
C GLN A 360 4.39 -44.80 -18.30
N THR A 361 3.74 -44.72 -19.48
CA THR A 361 3.32 -45.92 -20.23
C THR A 361 4.51 -46.82 -20.57
N LEU A 362 5.64 -46.25 -20.99
CA LEU A 362 6.86 -47.02 -21.26
C LEU A 362 7.41 -47.71 -20.01
N ARG A 363 7.32 -47.08 -18.83
CA ARG A 363 7.71 -47.70 -17.55
C ARG A 363 6.76 -48.84 -17.16
N THR A 364 5.46 -48.68 -17.37
CA THR A 364 4.45 -49.71 -17.07
C THR A 364 4.63 -50.94 -17.96
N GLU A 365 4.73 -50.78 -19.27
CA GLU A 365 4.90 -51.90 -20.22
C GLU A 365 6.20 -52.67 -19.99
N LEU A 366 7.26 -51.96 -19.56
CA LEU A 366 8.52 -52.56 -19.17
C LEU A 366 8.43 -53.32 -17.84
N GLY A 367 7.59 -52.85 -16.91
CA GLY A 367 7.23 -53.60 -15.69
C GLY A 367 6.47 -54.88 -16.02
N GLU A 368 5.50 -54.83 -16.93
CA GLU A 368 4.75 -56.01 -17.38
C GLU A 368 5.63 -57.06 -18.07
N LEU A 369 6.64 -56.62 -18.83
CA LEU A 369 7.65 -57.51 -19.41
C LEU A 369 8.51 -58.18 -18.31
N LEU A 370 8.88 -57.43 -17.27
CA LEU A 370 9.65 -57.94 -16.15
C LEU A 370 8.84 -58.98 -15.36
N ASP A 371 7.57 -58.69 -15.08
CA ASP A 371 6.66 -59.61 -14.40
C ASP A 371 6.47 -60.89 -15.22
N ALA A 372 6.31 -60.79 -16.55
CA ALA A 372 6.22 -61.93 -17.44
C ALA A 372 7.51 -62.79 -17.47
N SER A 373 8.68 -62.19 -17.24
CA SER A 373 9.97 -62.89 -17.22
C SER A 373 10.23 -63.74 -15.97
N THR A 374 9.36 -63.64 -14.95
CA THR A 374 9.42 -64.47 -13.73
C THR A 374 8.75 -65.85 -13.89
N GLY A 375 8.08 -66.11 -15.01
CA GLY A 375 7.39 -67.38 -15.29
C GLY A 375 8.34 -68.51 -15.72
N ASP A 376 7.88 -69.76 -15.53
CA ASP A 376 8.63 -70.97 -15.90
C ASP A 376 8.71 -71.15 -17.42
N THR A 377 9.89 -71.46 -17.94
CA THR A 377 10.21 -71.54 -19.37
C THR A 377 9.55 -72.73 -20.07
N ASP A 378 9.19 -73.76 -19.31
CA ASP A 378 8.51 -74.95 -19.83
C ASP A 378 6.99 -74.74 -20.01
N SER A 379 6.45 -73.62 -19.50
CA SER A 379 5.04 -73.28 -19.64
C SER A 379 4.77 -72.49 -20.92
N LYS A 380 3.98 -73.08 -21.83
CA LYS A 380 3.48 -72.38 -23.04
C LYS A 380 2.74 -71.07 -22.73
N GLN A 381 2.12 -70.96 -21.54
CA GLN A 381 1.43 -69.75 -21.11
C GLN A 381 2.40 -68.63 -20.71
N ALA A 382 3.55 -68.95 -20.12
CA ALA A 382 4.59 -67.97 -19.78
C ALA A 382 5.25 -67.41 -21.04
N VAL A 383 5.56 -68.28 -22.01
CA VAL A 383 6.08 -67.87 -23.33
C VAL A 383 5.10 -66.95 -24.08
N ALA A 384 3.79 -67.26 -24.02
CA ALA A 384 2.76 -66.43 -24.65
C ALA A 384 2.61 -65.05 -23.97
N ARG A 385 2.60 -65.00 -22.63
CA ARG A 385 2.54 -63.73 -21.88
C ARG A 385 3.77 -62.86 -22.11
N TRP A 386 4.95 -63.46 -22.16
CA TRP A 386 6.18 -62.75 -22.47
C TRP A 386 6.17 -62.17 -23.89
N ARG A 387 5.68 -62.95 -24.88
CA ARG A 387 5.54 -62.48 -26.27
C ARG A 387 4.56 -61.31 -26.40
N GLU A 388 3.45 -61.36 -25.69
CA GLU A 388 2.45 -60.29 -25.67
C GLU A 388 3.02 -58.99 -25.07
N ALA A 389 3.69 -59.09 -23.92
CA ALA A 389 4.35 -57.95 -23.29
C ALA A 389 5.46 -57.35 -24.19
N GLU A 390 6.23 -58.20 -24.89
CA GLU A 390 7.21 -57.73 -25.88
C GLU A 390 6.54 -56.98 -27.05
N HIS A 391 5.38 -57.47 -27.53
CA HIS A 391 4.65 -56.83 -28.62
C HIS A 391 4.08 -55.46 -28.22
N GLN A 392 3.55 -55.32 -27.01
CA GLN A 392 3.03 -54.05 -26.50
C GLN A 392 4.15 -53.01 -26.39
N LEU A 393 5.28 -53.40 -25.78
CA LEU A 393 6.48 -52.56 -25.68
C LEU A 393 7.01 -52.15 -27.06
N ALA A 394 7.04 -53.08 -28.03
CA ALA A 394 7.47 -52.79 -29.40
C ALA A 394 6.53 -51.79 -30.10
N ARG A 395 5.22 -51.90 -29.87
CA ARG A 395 4.20 -51.02 -30.47
C ARG A 395 4.29 -49.60 -29.91
N HIS A 396 4.38 -49.43 -28.59
CA HIS A 396 4.51 -48.10 -27.98
C HIS A 396 5.83 -47.43 -28.35
N THR A 397 6.92 -48.20 -28.37
CA THR A 397 8.23 -47.68 -28.80
C THR A 397 8.23 -47.18 -30.25
N ARG A 398 7.45 -47.79 -31.16
CA ARG A 398 7.26 -47.26 -32.53
C ARG A 398 6.54 -45.91 -32.55
N THR A 399 5.52 -45.74 -31.71
CA THR A 399 4.83 -44.45 -31.56
C THR A 399 5.79 -43.38 -31.06
N LEU A 400 6.64 -43.71 -30.09
CA LEU A 400 7.72 -42.85 -29.60
C LEU A 400 8.75 -42.53 -30.69
N ILE A 401 9.17 -43.48 -31.51
CA ILE A 401 10.07 -43.21 -32.64
C ILE A 401 9.43 -42.21 -33.61
N THR A 402 8.12 -42.32 -33.85
CA THR A 402 7.40 -41.42 -34.77
C THR A 402 7.30 -39.99 -34.21
N SER A 403 7.15 -39.82 -32.90
CA SER A 403 7.19 -38.50 -32.27
C SER A 403 8.61 -37.91 -32.26
N LEU A 404 9.63 -38.74 -31.98
CA LEU A 404 11.04 -38.34 -31.95
C LEU A 404 11.58 -37.93 -33.32
N ARG A 405 11.09 -38.52 -34.41
CA ARG A 405 11.47 -38.15 -35.79
C ARG A 405 11.08 -36.73 -36.22
N ARG A 406 10.22 -36.05 -35.45
CA ARG A 406 9.81 -34.66 -35.75
C ARG A 406 10.87 -33.62 -35.41
N TYR A 407 11.95 -34.03 -34.73
CA TYR A 407 13.03 -33.14 -34.31
C TYR A 407 14.22 -33.21 -35.29
N PRO A 408 14.96 -32.11 -35.52
CA PRO A 408 16.11 -32.13 -36.42
C PRO A 408 17.21 -33.05 -35.87
N HIS A 409 17.68 -33.98 -36.69
CA HIS A 409 18.71 -34.96 -36.34
C HIS A 409 19.98 -34.74 -37.16
N GLY A 410 21.17 -34.96 -36.56
CA GLY A 410 22.41 -35.16 -37.30
C GLY A 410 22.47 -36.55 -37.98
N ARG A 411 23.67 -37.01 -38.38
CA ARG A 411 23.87 -38.40 -38.85
C ARG A 411 23.43 -39.38 -37.77
N ILE A 412 22.38 -40.16 -38.02
CA ILE A 412 21.88 -41.14 -37.07
C ILE A 412 22.89 -42.31 -37.00
N PRO A 413 23.48 -42.60 -35.83
CA PRO A 413 24.38 -43.74 -35.69
C PRO A 413 23.62 -45.05 -35.95
N ALA A 414 24.26 -46.00 -36.63
CA ALA A 414 23.64 -47.30 -36.91
C ALA A 414 23.25 -48.00 -35.60
N ALA A 415 21.98 -48.43 -35.49
CA ALA A 415 21.52 -49.19 -34.34
C ALA A 415 22.34 -50.48 -34.20
N ALA A 416 22.81 -50.79 -32.99
CA ALA A 416 23.62 -51.99 -32.73
C ALA A 416 22.89 -53.28 -33.14
N GLN A 417 23.56 -54.13 -33.92
CA GLN A 417 23.00 -55.40 -34.39
C GLN A 417 22.63 -56.31 -33.21
N ILE A 418 21.57 -57.10 -33.38
CA ILE A 418 21.15 -58.11 -32.39
C ILE A 418 22.16 -59.27 -32.44
N SER A 419 22.73 -59.62 -31.28
CA SER A 419 23.73 -60.68 -31.16
C SER A 419 23.18 -62.02 -31.62
N GLN A 420 24.05 -62.90 -32.15
CA GLN A 420 23.65 -64.24 -32.56
C GLN A 420 23.16 -65.07 -31.36
N ASP A 421 23.77 -64.91 -30.20
CA ASP A 421 23.37 -65.58 -28.96
C ASP A 421 21.91 -65.27 -28.55
N HIS A 422 21.47 -64.02 -28.72
CA HIS A 422 20.09 -63.63 -28.44
C HIS A 422 19.09 -64.24 -29.44
N ARG A 423 19.52 -64.51 -30.68
CA ARG A 423 18.68 -65.22 -31.67
C ARG A 423 18.55 -66.69 -31.33
N GLN A 424 19.67 -67.34 -31.02
CA GLN A 424 19.70 -68.75 -30.62
C GLN A 424 18.86 -69.00 -29.35
N LEU A 425 18.89 -68.08 -28.38
CA LEU A 425 18.04 -68.15 -27.19
C LEU A 425 16.55 -68.03 -27.52
N ARG A 426 16.14 -67.17 -28.46
CA ARG A 426 14.75 -67.07 -28.90
C ARG A 426 14.29 -68.34 -29.62
N GLU A 427 15.12 -68.85 -30.52
CA GLU A 427 14.86 -70.10 -31.25
C GLU A 427 14.70 -71.28 -30.28
N SER A 428 15.49 -71.33 -29.20
CA SER A 428 15.40 -72.37 -28.17
C SER A 428 14.08 -72.38 -27.38
N LEU A 429 13.35 -71.25 -27.37
CA LEU A 429 12.04 -71.11 -26.72
C LEU A 429 10.86 -71.18 -27.72
N GLY A 430 11.12 -71.52 -28.98
CA GLY A 430 10.10 -71.54 -30.04
C GLY A 430 9.58 -70.15 -30.41
N LEU A 431 10.29 -69.09 -30.06
CA LEU A 431 9.96 -67.71 -30.43
C LEU A 431 10.54 -67.40 -31.82
N GLU A 432 9.81 -66.61 -32.60
CA GLU A 432 10.26 -66.17 -33.93
C GLU A 432 11.58 -65.39 -33.83
N ALA A 433 12.44 -65.57 -34.84
CA ALA A 433 13.71 -64.87 -34.95
C ALA A 433 13.46 -63.34 -34.87
N PRO A 434 14.33 -62.58 -34.19
CA PRO A 434 14.08 -61.17 -33.96
C PRO A 434 14.23 -60.41 -35.28
N GLU A 435 13.09 -60.09 -35.90
CA GLU A 435 13.02 -59.26 -37.09
C GLU A 435 13.25 -57.78 -36.75
N LYS A 436 13.27 -56.92 -37.78
CA LYS A 436 13.26 -55.44 -37.66
C LYS A 436 12.06 -54.90 -36.87
N SER A 437 11.14 -55.77 -36.45
CA SER A 437 9.92 -55.49 -35.69
C SER A 437 10.04 -55.75 -34.18
N SER A 438 11.14 -56.31 -33.68
CA SER A 438 11.33 -56.61 -32.24
C SER A 438 11.43 -55.37 -31.35
N ALA A 439 11.01 -55.50 -30.08
CA ALA A 439 11.09 -54.42 -29.09
C ALA A 439 12.54 -53.93 -28.90
N LEU A 440 13.49 -54.86 -28.82
CA LEU A 440 14.91 -54.57 -28.71
C LEU A 440 15.41 -53.68 -29.86
N HIS A 441 14.97 -53.96 -31.09
CA HIS A 441 15.35 -53.18 -32.27
C HIS A 441 14.81 -51.76 -32.20
N HIS A 442 13.52 -51.59 -31.90
CA HIS A 442 12.92 -50.25 -31.79
C HIS A 442 13.51 -49.45 -30.62
N LEU A 443 13.77 -50.06 -29.47
CA LEU A 443 14.38 -49.36 -28.33
C LEU A 443 15.80 -48.89 -28.64
N ARG A 444 16.59 -49.70 -29.36
CA ARG A 444 17.93 -49.29 -29.84
C ARG A 444 17.84 -48.18 -30.90
N LEU A 445 16.87 -48.23 -31.79
CA LEU A 445 16.64 -47.19 -32.79
C LEU A 445 16.17 -45.87 -32.16
N ALA A 446 15.24 -45.92 -31.21
CA ALA A 446 14.80 -44.76 -30.44
C ALA A 446 15.98 -44.14 -29.67
N ASN A 447 16.81 -44.96 -29.04
CA ASN A 447 18.03 -44.50 -28.39
C ASN A 447 19.01 -43.80 -29.35
N ALA A 448 19.20 -44.34 -30.55
CA ALA A 448 20.06 -43.73 -31.57
C ALA A 448 19.51 -42.37 -32.05
N LEU A 449 18.18 -42.24 -32.20
CA LEU A 449 17.53 -40.98 -32.56
C LEU A 449 17.67 -39.92 -31.46
N VAL A 450 17.43 -40.30 -30.21
CA VAL A 450 17.61 -39.39 -29.06
C VAL A 450 19.07 -38.97 -28.92
N ARG A 451 20.02 -39.90 -29.13
CA ARG A 451 21.46 -39.60 -29.16
C ARG A 451 21.82 -38.63 -30.29
N ALA A 452 21.24 -38.79 -31.47
CA ALA A 452 21.44 -37.86 -32.58
C ALA A 452 20.88 -36.45 -32.32
N THR A 453 19.89 -36.30 -31.42
CA THR A 453 19.34 -34.99 -31.01
C THR A 453 20.02 -34.35 -29.81
N LEU A 454 20.36 -35.13 -28.79
CA LEU A 454 20.82 -34.63 -27.48
C LEU A 454 22.32 -34.82 -27.27
N GLY A 455 23.01 -35.56 -28.15
CA GLY A 455 24.40 -35.93 -28.00
C GLY A 455 24.63 -37.10 -27.02
N ASP A 456 25.90 -37.35 -26.71
CA ASP A 456 26.34 -38.40 -25.79
C ASP A 456 26.01 -38.00 -24.35
N THR A 457 24.86 -38.46 -23.88
CA THR A 457 24.24 -38.10 -22.60
C THR A 457 24.47 -39.16 -21.51
N LEU A 458 24.88 -40.38 -21.89
CA LEU A 458 25.24 -41.44 -20.95
C LEU A 458 26.75 -41.66 -20.92
N ALA A 459 27.31 -41.91 -19.73
CA ALA A 459 28.74 -42.16 -19.57
C ALA A 459 29.24 -43.43 -20.30
N SER A 460 28.35 -44.38 -20.61
CA SER A 460 28.63 -45.62 -21.36
C SER A 460 28.82 -45.40 -22.86
N ASP A 461 28.51 -44.21 -23.38
CA ASP A 461 28.59 -43.90 -24.82
C ASP A 461 30.02 -43.66 -25.33
N GLY A 462 30.97 -43.41 -24.40
CA GLY A 462 32.38 -43.09 -24.71
C GLY A 462 33.30 -44.29 -24.97
N GLY A 463 32.76 -45.50 -25.12
CA GLY A 463 33.53 -46.75 -25.18
C GLY A 463 34.18 -47.15 -26.51
N ARG A 464 34.17 -46.29 -27.55
CA ARG A 464 34.86 -46.59 -28.83
C ARG A 464 35.71 -45.40 -29.26
N GLN A 465 36.91 -45.32 -28.68
CA GLN A 465 38.00 -44.50 -29.21
C GLN A 465 38.53 -45.15 -30.49
N THR A 466 38.35 -44.48 -31.63
CA THR A 466 39.28 -44.63 -32.75
C THR A 466 40.55 -43.82 -32.46
N PRO A 467 41.76 -44.30 -32.82
CA PRO A 467 43.01 -43.62 -32.47
C PRO A 467 43.16 -42.30 -33.22
N ASP A 468 43.83 -41.36 -32.56
CA ASP A 468 44.18 -40.02 -33.04
C ASP A 468 44.80 -39.99 -34.45
N ALA A 469 44.42 -38.96 -35.21
CA ALA A 469 45.31 -38.31 -36.16
C ALA A 469 44.90 -36.85 -36.38
N GLY A 470 45.74 -35.92 -35.91
CA GLY A 470 45.79 -34.55 -36.42
C GLY A 470 45.49 -33.46 -35.40
N ALA A 471 46.48 -33.15 -34.56
CA ALA A 471 46.53 -31.93 -33.77
C ALA A 471 46.48 -30.68 -34.68
N MET A 472 45.65 -29.69 -34.31
CA MET A 472 46.08 -28.29 -34.21
C MET A 472 45.14 -27.51 -33.26
N PRO A 473 45.71 -26.52 -32.54
CA PRO A 473 45.09 -25.85 -31.40
C PRO A 473 44.25 -24.63 -31.83
N ASP A 474 43.66 -23.95 -30.85
CA ASP A 474 42.99 -22.63 -30.97
C ASP A 474 41.55 -22.59 -31.48
N THR A 475 40.62 -23.21 -30.74
CA THR A 475 39.23 -22.68 -30.60
C THR A 475 38.56 -23.00 -29.25
N ALA A 476 39.33 -23.42 -28.23
CA ALA A 476 38.78 -23.86 -26.94
C ALA A 476 38.40 -22.73 -25.95
N ILE A 477 38.41 -21.45 -26.34
CA ILE A 477 38.10 -20.32 -25.44
C ILE A 477 36.77 -19.63 -25.76
N ALA A 478 36.07 -19.96 -26.86
CA ALA A 478 34.85 -19.25 -27.26
C ALA A 478 33.52 -19.90 -26.82
N SER A 479 33.48 -21.17 -26.43
CA SER A 479 32.22 -21.87 -26.04
C SER A 479 31.93 -21.88 -24.53
N ALA A 480 32.85 -21.38 -23.69
CA ALA A 480 32.65 -21.25 -22.25
C ALA A 480 31.94 -19.94 -21.82
N ARG A 481 31.68 -19.00 -22.74
CA ARG A 481 31.07 -17.69 -22.41
C ARG A 481 29.56 -17.60 -22.64
N GLY A 482 28.93 -18.62 -23.20
CA GLY A 482 27.48 -18.69 -23.44
C GLY A 482 26.64 -19.28 -22.29
N ARG A 483 27.28 -19.83 -21.26
CA ARG A 483 26.60 -20.39 -20.07
C ARG A 483 26.88 -19.56 -18.82
N ARG A 484 26.71 -18.24 -18.91
CA ARG A 484 26.27 -17.48 -17.74
C ARG A 484 24.79 -17.80 -17.55
N GLY A 485 24.51 -18.83 -16.75
CA GLY A 485 23.21 -18.97 -16.11
C GLY A 485 22.85 -17.61 -15.52
N THR A 486 21.73 -17.07 -15.97
CA THR A 486 21.24 -15.75 -15.62
C THR A 486 21.24 -15.61 -14.10
N ALA A 487 22.22 -14.85 -13.60
CA ALA A 487 22.24 -14.41 -12.22
C ALA A 487 20.93 -13.65 -11.96
N GLY A 488 20.15 -14.18 -11.01
CA GLY A 488 18.84 -13.74 -10.54
C GLY A 488 18.37 -12.34 -10.98
N THR A 489 17.62 -12.28 -12.07
CA THR A 489 16.71 -11.16 -12.32
C THR A 489 15.45 -11.38 -11.48
N GLU A 490 15.56 -11.10 -10.18
CA GLU A 490 14.44 -10.97 -9.22
C GLU A 490 13.61 -9.69 -9.48
N GLU A 491 13.29 -9.39 -10.75
CA GLU A 491 12.38 -8.30 -11.09
C GLU A 491 10.96 -8.84 -11.24
N PRO A 492 9.94 -8.16 -10.67
CA PRO A 492 8.56 -8.54 -10.92
C PRO A 492 8.27 -8.46 -12.42
N ALA A 493 7.61 -9.49 -12.97
CA ALA A 493 7.23 -9.55 -14.38
C ALA A 493 6.58 -8.22 -14.84
N PRO A 494 6.79 -7.78 -16.11
CA PRO A 494 6.38 -6.46 -16.59
C PRO A 494 4.89 -6.15 -16.36
N ARG A 495 4.02 -7.17 -16.41
CA ARG A 495 2.59 -7.04 -16.08
C ARG A 495 2.30 -6.55 -14.66
N ARG A 496 3.09 -6.95 -13.65
CA ARG A 496 2.90 -6.50 -12.26
C ARG A 496 3.41 -5.07 -12.04
N ARG A 497 4.39 -4.61 -12.82
CA ARG A 497 4.83 -3.21 -12.81
C ARG A 497 3.75 -2.29 -13.37
N GLY A 498 3.15 -2.67 -14.50
CA GLY A 498 2.03 -1.93 -15.09
C GLY A 498 0.88 -1.74 -14.10
N LEU A 499 0.44 -2.81 -13.43
CA LEU A 499 -0.66 -2.74 -12.46
C LEU A 499 -0.35 -1.86 -11.23
N LEU A 500 0.91 -1.82 -10.77
CA LEU A 500 1.30 -0.95 -9.66
C LEU A 500 1.34 0.52 -10.08
N ILE A 501 1.81 0.81 -11.30
CA ILE A 501 1.82 2.16 -11.86
C ILE A 501 0.38 2.65 -12.06
N THR A 502 -0.49 1.84 -12.65
CA THR A 502 -1.90 2.22 -12.84
C THR A 502 -2.61 2.47 -11.52
N LEU A 503 -2.36 1.65 -10.49
CA LEU A 503 -2.91 1.88 -9.16
C LEU A 503 -2.40 3.19 -8.56
N ALA A 504 -1.11 3.48 -8.68
CA ALA A 504 -0.52 4.73 -8.19
C ALA A 504 -1.12 5.96 -8.89
N VAL A 505 -1.31 5.89 -10.22
CA VAL A 505 -1.95 6.96 -11.00
C VAL A 505 -3.40 7.16 -10.57
N LEU A 506 -4.18 6.08 -10.40
CA LEU A 506 -5.57 6.17 -9.92
C LEU A 506 -5.65 6.77 -8.52
N THR A 507 -4.75 6.40 -7.60
CA THR A 507 -4.71 6.99 -6.26
C THR A 507 -4.34 8.46 -6.30
N LEU A 508 -3.44 8.88 -7.19
CA LEU A 508 -3.09 10.28 -7.36
C LEU A 508 -4.28 11.09 -7.90
N LEU A 509 -4.95 10.59 -8.95
CA LEU A 509 -6.13 11.23 -9.52
C LEU A 509 -7.25 11.37 -8.47
N GLY A 510 -7.54 10.31 -7.72
CA GLY A 510 -8.53 10.37 -6.63
C GLY A 510 -8.15 11.37 -5.54
N SER A 511 -6.86 11.49 -5.22
CA SER A 511 -6.36 12.48 -4.25
C SER A 511 -6.47 13.91 -4.77
N MET A 512 -6.22 14.14 -6.05
CA MET A 512 -6.40 15.44 -6.70
C MET A 512 -7.87 15.87 -6.71
N VAL A 513 -8.80 14.96 -6.99
CA VAL A 513 -10.24 15.27 -6.92
C VAL A 513 -10.66 15.65 -5.49
N ALA A 514 -10.24 14.87 -4.50
CA ALA A 514 -10.53 15.17 -3.09
C ALA A 514 -9.93 16.52 -2.66
N ALA A 515 -8.68 16.79 -3.04
CA ALA A 515 -8.03 18.08 -2.77
C ALA A 515 -8.75 19.24 -3.48
N GLY A 516 -9.14 19.08 -4.74
CA GLY A 516 -9.87 20.08 -5.50
C GLY A 516 -11.20 20.45 -4.86
N LEU A 517 -11.97 19.46 -4.41
CA LEU A 517 -13.24 19.68 -3.70
C LEU A 517 -13.02 20.43 -2.37
N LEU A 518 -11.96 20.10 -1.65
CA LEU A 518 -11.67 20.69 -0.33
C LEU A 518 -11.13 22.12 -0.48
N VAL A 519 -10.27 22.39 -1.46
CA VAL A 519 -9.80 23.74 -1.80
C VAL A 519 -10.94 24.59 -2.31
N ALA A 520 -11.79 24.08 -3.21
CA ALA A 520 -12.95 24.81 -3.69
C ALA A 520 -13.85 25.26 -2.53
N LYS A 521 -14.06 24.42 -1.51
CA LYS A 521 -14.81 24.82 -0.31
C LYS A 521 -14.08 25.82 0.59
N LEU A 522 -12.77 25.68 0.77
CA LEU A 522 -11.99 26.52 1.70
C LEU A 522 -11.58 27.88 1.10
N THR A 523 -11.57 28.01 -0.22
CA THR A 523 -11.18 29.24 -0.92
C THR A 523 -12.30 29.79 -1.81
N ALA A 524 -13.52 29.23 -1.71
CA ALA A 524 -14.67 29.80 -2.38
C ALA A 524 -14.89 31.22 -1.85
N ARG A 525 -15.03 32.15 -2.79
CA ARG A 525 -15.65 33.44 -2.49
C ARG A 525 -17.15 33.22 -2.49
N PRO A 526 -17.92 33.88 -1.60
CA PRO A 526 -19.37 33.94 -1.73
C PRO A 526 -19.69 34.49 -3.13
N GLU A 527 -20.42 33.70 -3.93
CA GLU A 527 -20.96 34.12 -5.22
C GLU A 527 -22.42 34.46 -5.02
N VAL A 528 -22.78 35.70 -5.38
CA VAL A 528 -24.15 36.20 -5.36
C VAL A 528 -24.85 35.72 -6.62
N ALA A 529 -26.04 35.15 -6.47
CA ALA A 529 -26.87 34.81 -7.61
C ALA A 529 -27.42 36.09 -8.25
N SER A 530 -27.11 36.33 -9.52
CA SER A 530 -27.52 37.51 -10.29
C SER A 530 -28.70 37.24 -11.23
N ASP A 531 -29.51 36.22 -10.93
CA ASP A 531 -30.71 35.82 -11.68
C ASP A 531 -31.99 35.91 -10.83
N GLY A 532 -31.97 36.76 -9.81
CA GLY A 532 -33.08 37.00 -8.89
C GLY A 532 -34.18 37.88 -9.48
N SER A 533 -35.23 38.08 -8.68
CA SER A 533 -36.43 38.86 -9.01
C SER A 533 -36.80 39.88 -7.93
N GLY A 534 -35.91 40.13 -6.96
CA GLY A 534 -36.19 40.95 -5.78
C GLY A 534 -37.02 40.24 -4.71
N GLN A 535 -37.04 38.90 -4.70
CA GLN A 535 -37.71 38.14 -3.64
C GLN A 535 -37.04 38.41 -2.28
N GLY A 536 -37.85 38.54 -1.22
CA GLY A 536 -37.36 38.83 0.13
C GLY A 536 -37.16 40.32 0.43
N VAL A 537 -37.55 41.21 -0.48
CA VAL A 537 -37.49 42.66 -0.28
C VAL A 537 -38.88 43.20 0.08
N SER A 538 -38.93 44.04 1.11
CA SER A 538 -40.13 44.81 1.46
C SER A 538 -39.78 46.29 1.59
N PHE A 539 -40.66 47.16 1.09
CA PHE A 539 -40.42 48.60 1.08
C PHE A 539 -41.40 49.37 1.95
N GLU A 540 -40.86 50.36 2.66
CA GLU A 540 -41.59 51.49 3.20
C GLU A 540 -41.17 52.73 2.42
N VAL A 541 -42.06 53.27 1.58
CA VAL A 541 -41.76 54.42 0.73
C VAL A 541 -42.19 55.70 1.44
N ASP A 542 -41.22 56.47 1.92
CA ASP A 542 -41.43 57.81 2.45
C ASP A 542 -41.11 58.85 1.36
N ASP A 543 -42.08 59.00 0.44
CA ASP A 543 -42.01 59.91 -0.70
C ASP A 543 -43.15 60.95 -0.65
N PRO A 544 -42.87 62.17 -0.16
CA PRO A 544 -43.85 63.25 -0.13
C PRO A 544 -44.36 63.67 -1.52
N ALA A 545 -43.62 63.39 -2.59
CA ALA A 545 -43.93 63.77 -3.96
C ALA A 545 -44.57 62.62 -4.78
N GLY A 546 -44.49 61.38 -4.30
CA GLY A 546 -45.09 60.20 -4.94
C GLY A 546 -44.48 59.86 -6.31
N MET A 547 -43.17 60.04 -6.45
CA MET A 547 -42.37 59.74 -7.64
C MET A 547 -41.96 58.26 -7.74
N LEU A 548 -41.78 57.57 -6.61
CA LEU A 548 -41.32 56.17 -6.57
C LEU A 548 -42.46 55.15 -6.59
N VAL A 549 -42.34 54.15 -7.47
CA VAL A 549 -43.25 52.98 -7.53
C VAL A 549 -42.46 51.71 -7.22
N GLU A 550 -42.90 50.99 -6.17
CA GLU A 550 -42.28 49.75 -5.70
C GLU A 550 -42.13 48.68 -6.79
N GLU A 551 -43.20 48.44 -7.56
CA GLU A 551 -43.21 47.43 -8.63
C GLU A 551 -42.19 47.70 -9.74
N ASP A 552 -41.85 48.97 -9.96
CA ASP A 552 -40.87 49.37 -10.97
C ASP A 552 -39.43 49.20 -10.44
N VAL A 553 -39.17 49.40 -9.14
CA VAL A 553 -37.88 49.08 -8.51
C VAL A 553 -37.60 47.58 -8.59
N LEU A 554 -38.56 46.75 -8.16
CA LEU A 554 -38.43 45.28 -8.21
C LEU A 554 -38.19 44.74 -9.62
N ARG A 555 -38.72 45.41 -10.66
CA ARG A 555 -38.50 45.01 -12.06
C ARG A 555 -37.04 45.12 -12.49
N TYR A 556 -36.28 46.02 -11.88
CA TYR A 556 -34.88 46.29 -12.23
C TYR A 556 -33.87 45.61 -11.30
N MET A 557 -34.34 44.86 -10.28
CA MET A 557 -33.46 44.09 -9.41
C MET A 557 -33.01 42.79 -10.08
N ASP A 558 -31.72 42.49 -9.97
CA ASP A 558 -31.12 41.27 -10.50
C ASP A 558 -30.81 40.24 -9.40
N THR A 559 -31.07 40.55 -8.12
CA THR A 559 -30.78 39.66 -6.98
C THR A 559 -32.01 39.34 -6.12
N ASP A 560 -31.94 38.23 -5.38
CA ASP A 560 -32.91 37.84 -4.35
C ASP A 560 -32.22 37.87 -2.97
N PHE A 561 -32.95 38.30 -1.93
CA PHE A 561 -32.45 38.29 -0.56
C PHE A 561 -32.75 36.93 0.10
N GLU A 562 -31.78 36.37 0.84
CA GLU A 562 -31.96 35.09 1.55
C GLU A 562 -32.97 35.20 2.71
N SER A 563 -33.09 36.39 3.31
CA SER A 563 -34.01 36.73 4.39
C SER A 563 -34.88 37.94 4.04
N ASP A 564 -36.15 37.91 4.50
CA ASP A 564 -37.08 39.04 4.34
C ASP A 564 -36.49 40.30 5.00
N SER A 565 -36.07 41.27 4.19
CA SER A 565 -35.41 42.51 4.61
C SER A 565 -36.32 43.72 4.39
N SER A 566 -36.34 44.64 5.35
CA SER A 566 -37.18 45.84 5.32
C SER A 566 -36.34 47.07 4.95
N PHE A 567 -36.73 47.74 3.86
CA PHE A 567 -36.05 48.92 3.35
C PHE A 567 -36.94 50.14 3.40
N THR A 568 -36.40 51.24 3.92
CA THR A 568 -37.07 52.54 3.92
C THR A 568 -36.51 53.40 2.80
N LEU A 569 -37.31 53.74 1.79
CA LEU A 569 -36.91 54.67 0.74
C LEU A 569 -37.24 56.09 1.19
N ALA A 570 -36.21 56.87 1.56
CA ALA A 570 -36.38 58.23 2.06
C ALA A 570 -36.13 59.24 0.94
N VAL A 571 -37.21 59.76 0.33
CA VAL A 571 -37.11 60.68 -0.82
C VAL A 571 -37.08 62.12 -0.34
N ARG A 572 -36.02 62.87 -0.67
CA ARG A 572 -35.84 64.28 -0.29
C ARG A 572 -35.27 65.13 -1.42
N ASP A 573 -35.37 66.43 -1.25
CA ASP A 573 -34.72 67.43 -2.10
C ASP A 573 -33.20 67.43 -1.89
N ALA A 574 -32.41 67.30 -2.95
CA ALA A 574 -30.96 67.16 -2.86
C ALA A 574 -30.29 68.46 -2.41
N GLU A 575 -30.75 69.61 -2.91
CA GLU A 575 -30.24 70.93 -2.56
C GLU A 575 -30.47 71.29 -1.08
N SER A 576 -31.46 70.68 -0.43
CA SER A 576 -31.74 70.83 1.01
C SER A 576 -30.82 70.00 1.92
N TYR A 577 -30.09 69.03 1.36
CA TYR A 577 -29.29 68.04 2.10
C TYR A 577 -27.81 68.05 1.73
N LEU A 578 -27.45 68.37 0.49
CA LEU A 578 -26.08 68.28 -0.02
C LEU A 578 -25.49 69.65 -0.34
N GLU A 579 -24.21 69.85 0.00
CA GLU A 579 -23.44 71.03 -0.38
C GLU A 579 -22.70 70.78 -1.71
N PHE A 580 -23.34 71.12 -2.82
CA PHE A 580 -22.73 71.00 -4.16
C PHE A 580 -21.60 72.00 -4.38
N ARG A 581 -20.48 71.52 -4.94
CA ARG A 581 -19.39 72.35 -5.45
C ARG A 581 -19.68 72.82 -6.88
N PRO A 582 -19.03 73.91 -7.34
CA PRO A 582 -19.15 74.35 -8.72
C PRO A 582 -18.68 73.23 -9.66
N PRO A 583 -19.41 72.96 -10.75
CA PRO A 583 -19.08 71.86 -11.65
C PRO A 583 -17.71 72.08 -12.29
N GLU A 584 -16.81 71.10 -12.16
CA GLU A 584 -15.56 71.09 -12.93
C GLU A 584 -15.85 70.83 -14.41
N SER A 585 -15.22 71.62 -15.28
CA SER A 585 -15.48 71.61 -16.72
C SER A 585 -15.07 70.26 -17.33
N GLY A 586 -16.05 69.47 -17.78
CA GLY A 586 -15.83 68.16 -18.41
C GLY A 586 -16.07 66.94 -17.52
N SER A 587 -16.46 67.11 -16.25
CA SER A 587 -16.83 65.99 -15.36
C SER A 587 -18.26 65.51 -15.63
N THR A 588 -18.48 64.18 -15.57
CA THR A 588 -19.82 63.56 -15.54
C THR A 588 -20.40 63.46 -14.13
N PHE A 589 -19.59 63.77 -13.11
CA PHE A 589 -19.97 63.77 -11.70
C PHE A 589 -20.19 65.19 -11.21
N ARG A 590 -21.14 65.35 -10.29
CA ARG A 590 -21.28 66.60 -9.54
C ARG A 590 -20.52 66.43 -8.23
N ASP A 591 -19.55 67.29 -8.01
CA ASP A 591 -18.77 67.25 -6.78
C ASP A 591 -19.59 67.82 -5.65
N VAL A 592 -19.62 67.10 -4.54
CA VAL A 592 -20.27 67.45 -3.29
C VAL A 592 -19.21 67.48 -2.21
N ARG A 593 -19.38 68.31 -1.19
CA ARG A 593 -18.50 68.26 -0.04
C ARG A 593 -18.67 66.91 0.69
N PRO A 594 -17.62 66.09 0.87
CA PRO A 594 -17.70 64.78 1.54
C PRO A 594 -18.47 64.79 2.87
N VAL A 595 -18.18 65.78 3.72
CA VAL A 595 -18.81 65.94 5.04
C VAL A 595 -20.32 66.15 4.94
N SER A 596 -20.80 66.88 3.90
CA SER A 596 -22.24 67.11 3.72
C SER A 596 -23.02 65.83 3.42
N ILE A 597 -22.38 64.82 2.81
CA ILE A 597 -23.00 63.50 2.60
C ILE A 597 -23.22 62.78 3.94
N LEU A 598 -22.22 62.81 4.82
CA LEU A 598 -22.33 62.21 6.15
C LEU A 598 -23.37 62.94 7.00
N GLU A 599 -23.37 64.26 6.99
CA GLU A 599 -24.38 65.09 7.68
C GLU A 599 -25.79 64.81 7.16
N ALA A 600 -25.95 64.67 5.83
CA ALA A 600 -27.23 64.31 5.22
C ALA A 600 -27.72 62.95 5.69
N LYS A 601 -26.86 61.92 5.71
CA LYS A 601 -27.22 60.58 6.21
C LYS A 601 -27.63 60.62 7.69
N TRP A 602 -26.89 61.33 8.52
CA TRP A 602 -27.23 61.46 9.95
C TRP A 602 -28.51 62.25 10.21
N ARG A 603 -28.74 63.31 9.43
CA ARG A 603 -29.99 64.07 9.48
C ARG A 603 -31.18 63.20 9.09
N LEU A 604 -31.07 62.45 7.98
CA LEU A 604 -32.09 61.51 7.52
C LEU A 604 -32.39 60.43 8.56
N LYS A 605 -31.35 59.80 9.12
CA LYS A 605 -31.51 58.80 10.20
C LYS A 605 -32.28 59.38 11.40
N GLY A 606 -32.05 60.65 11.73
CA GLY A 606 -32.77 61.35 12.82
C GLY A 606 -34.25 61.63 12.55
N GLU A 607 -34.73 61.56 11.30
CA GLU A 607 -36.14 61.71 10.95
C GLU A 607 -36.96 60.46 11.33
N PHE A 608 -36.33 59.27 11.30
CA PHE A 608 -36.97 57.97 11.56
C PHE A 608 -36.66 57.44 12.97
N LYS A 609 -37.15 58.15 14.00
CA LYS A 609 -36.83 57.84 15.42
C LYS A 609 -37.33 56.49 15.92
N ASP A 610 -38.34 55.92 15.27
CA ASP A 610 -38.91 54.62 15.54
C ASP A 610 -38.05 53.46 15.00
N LYS A 611 -37.16 53.74 14.04
CA LYS A 611 -36.22 52.78 13.44
C LYS A 611 -34.83 52.80 14.07
N VAL A 612 -34.60 53.65 15.07
CA VAL A 612 -33.30 53.89 15.69
C VAL A 612 -33.34 53.54 17.18
N ASP A 613 -32.29 52.90 17.69
CA ASP A 613 -32.13 52.65 19.11
C ASP A 613 -31.98 54.00 19.87
N PRO A 614 -32.84 54.29 20.85
CA PRO A 614 -32.83 55.57 21.55
C PRO A 614 -31.59 55.80 22.43
N VAL A 615 -30.83 54.75 22.75
CA VAL A 615 -29.61 54.82 23.55
C VAL A 615 -28.39 55.03 22.64
N THR A 616 -28.22 54.20 21.62
CA THR A 616 -27.00 54.24 20.78
C THR A 616 -27.12 55.14 19.55
N GLY A 617 -28.33 55.45 19.10
CA GLY A 617 -28.55 56.17 17.85
C GLY A 617 -28.25 55.34 16.59
N GLU A 618 -28.12 54.02 16.73
CA GLU A 618 -27.93 53.07 15.63
C GLU A 618 -29.27 52.56 15.10
N LEU A 619 -29.35 52.18 13.83
CA LEU A 619 -30.56 51.55 13.29
C LEU A 619 -30.86 50.23 14.03
N LEU A 620 -32.15 49.92 14.18
CA LEU A 620 -32.58 48.62 14.69
C LEU A 620 -32.15 47.51 13.71
N PRO A 621 -31.93 46.27 14.20
CA PRO A 621 -31.54 45.15 13.33
C PRO A 621 -32.53 44.94 12.19
N GLU A 622 -32.03 44.51 11.02
CA GLU A 622 -32.81 44.22 9.80
C GLU A 622 -33.50 45.45 9.15
N GLU A 623 -33.27 46.67 9.68
CA GLU A 623 -33.68 47.92 9.05
C GLU A 623 -32.54 48.50 8.20
N ALA A 624 -32.89 49.04 7.03
CA ALA A 624 -31.99 49.87 6.24
C ALA A 624 -32.74 51.06 5.63
N ILE A 625 -32.06 52.21 5.50
CA ILE A 625 -32.62 53.41 4.89
C ILE A 625 -31.84 53.73 3.62
N ILE A 626 -32.54 53.85 2.50
CA ILE A 626 -31.95 54.25 1.21
C ILE A 626 -32.27 55.73 1.00
N PRO A 627 -31.27 56.63 1.10
CA PRO A 627 -31.46 58.04 0.83
C PRO A 627 -31.61 58.26 -0.67
N VAL A 628 -32.77 58.77 -1.09
CA VAL A 628 -33.07 59.09 -2.48
C VAL A 628 -33.19 60.61 -2.58
N LEU A 629 -32.17 61.25 -3.14
CA LEU A 629 -32.10 62.70 -3.23
C LEU A 629 -32.41 63.14 -4.66
N VAL A 630 -33.43 63.98 -4.84
CA VAL A 630 -33.86 64.49 -6.14
C VAL A 630 -33.41 65.92 -6.28
N THR A 631 -32.68 66.19 -7.36
CA THR A 631 -32.16 67.53 -7.70
C THR A 631 -33.22 68.36 -8.42
N ASP A 632 -33.04 69.68 -8.41
CA ASP A 632 -33.85 70.65 -9.20
C ASP A 632 -33.91 70.32 -10.71
N ALA A 633 -32.92 69.60 -11.23
CA ALA A 633 -32.86 69.16 -12.62
C ALA A 633 -33.62 67.85 -12.89
N GLU A 634 -34.46 67.41 -11.95
CA GLU A 634 -35.19 66.14 -11.97
C GLU A 634 -34.26 64.92 -12.13
N ARG A 635 -33.06 65.00 -11.54
CA ARG A 635 -32.11 63.88 -11.48
C ARG A 635 -32.03 63.31 -10.08
N THR A 636 -31.86 62.00 -10.02
CA THR A 636 -31.74 61.24 -8.77
C THR A 636 -30.27 61.06 -8.39
N VAL A 637 -30.02 61.17 -7.10
CA VAL A 637 -28.76 60.93 -6.42
C VAL A 637 -29.02 59.97 -5.25
N VAL A 638 -28.30 58.85 -5.21
CA VAL A 638 -28.31 57.93 -4.06
C VAL A 638 -26.92 57.98 -3.42
N PRO A 639 -26.72 58.74 -2.32
CA PRO A 639 -25.39 58.93 -1.71
C PRO A 639 -24.90 57.71 -0.88
N GLY A 640 -25.42 56.51 -1.18
CA GLY A 640 -25.15 55.26 -0.49
C GLY A 640 -26.13 54.97 0.66
N ILE A 641 -26.27 53.69 1.01
CA ILE A 641 -27.25 53.22 2.01
C ILE A 641 -26.87 53.63 3.44
N ILE A 642 -27.87 53.67 4.33
CA ILE A 642 -27.71 53.69 5.79
C ILE A 642 -28.11 52.30 6.29
N SER A 643 -27.16 51.55 6.83
CA SER A 643 -27.31 50.14 7.17
C SER A 643 -27.40 49.94 8.69
N SER A 644 -28.16 48.94 9.13
CA SER A 644 -28.04 48.39 10.50
C SER A 644 -26.90 47.38 10.61
N GLU A 645 -26.48 46.78 9.49
CA GLU A 645 -25.37 45.85 9.39
C GLU A 645 -24.04 46.57 9.27
N VAL A 646 -23.11 46.20 10.15
CA VAL A 646 -21.74 46.73 10.23
C VAL A 646 -20.87 46.03 9.19
N GLN A 647 -20.13 46.80 8.40
CA GLN A 647 -19.13 46.27 7.47
C GLN A 647 -17.95 45.67 8.25
N ARG A 648 -17.69 44.38 8.00
CA ARG A 648 -16.60 43.59 8.58
C ARG A 648 -15.78 42.89 7.51
N GLY A 649 -14.56 42.52 7.87
CA GLY A 649 -13.64 41.77 7.00
C GLY A 649 -12.88 42.68 6.02
N GLU A 650 -12.41 42.09 4.92
CA GLU A 650 -11.58 42.80 3.92
C GLU A 650 -12.36 43.26 2.69
N TYR A 651 -13.62 42.85 2.56
CA TYR A 651 -14.45 43.23 1.42
C TYR A 651 -14.96 44.66 1.58
N SER A 652 -14.66 45.53 0.60
CA SER A 652 -15.17 46.89 0.55
C SER A 652 -16.58 46.90 -0.04
N TRP A 653 -17.47 47.66 0.60
CA TRP A 653 -18.85 47.86 0.13
C TRP A 653 -18.95 48.89 -1.01
N GLY A 654 -17.82 49.46 -1.47
CA GLY A 654 -17.73 50.22 -2.71
C GLY A 654 -18.67 51.43 -2.77
N ARG A 655 -19.61 51.44 -3.74
CA ARG A 655 -20.52 52.57 -4.00
C ARG A 655 -21.46 52.89 -2.82
N LEU A 656 -21.67 51.94 -1.91
CA LEU A 656 -22.51 52.12 -0.71
C LEU A 656 -21.90 53.10 0.31
N ASN A 657 -20.57 53.31 0.24
CA ASN A 657 -19.81 54.21 1.13
C ASN A 657 -19.26 55.43 0.39
N ALA A 658 -19.89 55.89 -0.70
CA ALA A 658 -19.37 56.89 -1.64
C ALA A 658 -19.16 58.33 -1.10
N TRP A 659 -18.96 58.51 0.21
CA TRP A 659 -18.76 59.80 0.85
C TRP A 659 -17.32 60.32 0.70
N GLU A 660 -16.29 59.45 0.70
CA GLU A 660 -14.87 59.83 0.85
C GLU A 660 -14.38 60.86 -0.18
N HIS A 661 -14.78 60.69 -1.45
CA HIS A 661 -14.38 61.59 -2.53
C HIS A 661 -15.41 62.66 -2.86
N GLY A 662 -16.63 62.56 -2.30
CA GLY A 662 -17.72 63.49 -2.55
C GLY A 662 -18.20 63.51 -4.01
N SER A 663 -17.75 62.57 -4.84
CA SER A 663 -18.16 62.46 -6.24
C SER A 663 -19.44 61.64 -6.32
N ILE A 664 -20.56 62.29 -6.65
CA ILE A 664 -21.86 61.59 -6.72
C ILE A 664 -22.34 61.46 -8.17
N SER A 665 -22.86 60.29 -8.53
CA SER A 665 -23.49 60.04 -9.82
C SER A 665 -24.94 60.53 -9.82
N GLU A 666 -25.29 61.31 -10.83
CA GLU A 666 -26.68 61.70 -11.10
C GLU A 666 -27.28 60.77 -12.16
N SER A 667 -28.43 60.17 -11.86
CA SER A 667 -29.19 59.32 -12.78
C SER A 667 -30.50 59.97 -13.18
N ARG A 668 -30.97 59.67 -14.39
CA ARG A 668 -32.33 60.00 -14.86
C ARG A 668 -33.35 58.90 -14.57
N TYR A 669 -32.87 57.74 -14.11
CA TYR A 669 -33.67 56.55 -13.86
C TYR A 669 -33.61 56.24 -12.38
N LEU A 670 -34.60 56.75 -11.65
CA LEU A 670 -34.70 56.68 -10.20
C LEU A 670 -34.77 55.23 -9.73
N GLU A 671 -35.68 54.45 -10.29
CA GLU A 671 -35.96 53.07 -9.91
C GLU A 671 -34.75 52.16 -10.16
N MET A 672 -34.03 52.39 -11.26
CA MET A 672 -32.83 51.65 -11.61
C MET A 672 -31.65 51.96 -10.67
N GLU A 673 -31.51 53.20 -10.20
CA GLU A 673 -30.45 53.57 -9.24
C GLU A 673 -30.73 52.98 -7.85
N VAL A 674 -32.00 52.96 -7.43
CA VAL A 674 -32.43 52.31 -6.19
C VAL A 674 -32.24 50.81 -6.26
N ALA A 675 -32.68 50.15 -7.35
CA ALA A 675 -32.48 48.72 -7.57
C ALA A 675 -30.99 48.34 -7.57
N GLY A 676 -30.15 49.09 -8.30
CA GLY A 676 -28.70 48.86 -8.30
C GLY A 676 -28.06 49.01 -6.91
N THR A 677 -28.55 49.94 -6.09
CA THR A 677 -28.08 50.10 -4.70
C THR A 677 -28.48 48.91 -3.82
N LEU A 678 -29.67 48.34 -4.03
CA LEU A 678 -30.13 47.14 -3.33
C LEU A 678 -29.34 45.89 -3.74
N ASP A 679 -29.06 45.73 -5.03
CA ASP A 679 -28.23 44.64 -5.54
C ASP A 679 -26.79 44.74 -5.00
N ASP A 680 -26.21 45.95 -5.00
CA ASP A 680 -24.90 46.21 -4.39
C ASP A 680 -24.92 45.90 -2.88
N TYR A 681 -26.01 46.23 -2.17
CA TYR A 681 -26.17 45.95 -0.74
C TYR A 681 -26.30 44.46 -0.45
N ASN A 682 -27.08 43.72 -1.23
CA ASN A 682 -27.19 42.27 -1.10
C ASN A 682 -25.83 41.58 -1.33
N GLU A 683 -25.09 41.99 -2.37
CA GLU A 683 -23.73 41.50 -2.62
C GLU A 683 -22.78 41.82 -1.45
N ALA A 684 -22.94 42.98 -0.83
CA ALA A 684 -22.17 43.37 0.32
C ALA A 684 -22.51 42.54 1.58
N LEU A 685 -23.79 42.25 1.82
CA LEU A 685 -24.25 41.41 2.92
C LEU A 685 -23.74 39.97 2.81
N GLU A 686 -23.86 39.35 1.62
CA GLU A 686 -23.38 37.98 1.39
C GLU A 686 -21.85 37.83 1.58
N ARG A 687 -21.11 38.92 1.32
CA ARG A 687 -19.65 38.97 1.46
C ARG A 687 -19.21 39.55 2.80
N ASN A 688 -20.13 40.00 3.65
CA ASN A 688 -19.79 40.66 4.90
C ASN A 688 -19.05 39.69 5.84
N GLY A 689 -17.96 40.16 6.46
CA GLY A 689 -17.11 39.32 7.30
C GLY A 689 -16.25 38.30 6.55
N TYR A 690 -16.24 38.31 5.20
CA TYR A 690 -15.31 37.48 4.43
C TYR A 690 -13.87 38.00 4.59
N GLU A 691 -12.98 37.10 4.98
CA GLU A 691 -11.53 37.33 5.02
C GLU A 691 -10.86 36.55 3.89
N ARG A 692 -9.98 37.20 3.14
CA ARG A 692 -9.27 36.50 2.08
C ARG A 692 -8.28 35.53 2.71
N ALA A 693 -8.41 34.26 2.36
CA ALA A 693 -7.42 33.26 2.77
C ALA A 693 -6.00 33.73 2.39
N GLY A 694 -5.11 33.89 3.37
CA GLY A 694 -3.72 34.32 3.19
C GLY A 694 -2.81 33.31 2.47
N PHE A 695 -3.39 32.35 1.75
CA PHE A 695 -2.68 31.31 1.01
C PHE A 695 -3.20 31.16 -0.43
N SER A 696 -2.27 30.81 -1.32
CA SER A 696 -2.58 30.45 -2.71
C SER A 696 -3.42 29.16 -2.77
N SER A 697 -4.59 29.22 -3.42
CA SER A 697 -5.44 28.05 -3.70
C SER A 697 -4.66 26.95 -4.43
N SER A 698 -3.78 27.33 -5.36
CA SER A 698 -2.92 26.40 -6.10
C SER A 698 -1.91 25.68 -5.18
N SER A 699 -1.32 26.39 -4.22
CA SER A 699 -0.38 25.81 -3.26
C SER A 699 -1.09 24.84 -2.32
N LEU A 700 -2.26 25.23 -1.80
CA LEU A 700 -3.09 24.37 -0.96
C LEU A 700 -3.53 23.10 -1.71
N PHE A 701 -3.91 23.23 -2.99
CA PHE A 701 -4.34 22.11 -3.83
C PHE A 701 -3.25 21.04 -3.99
N TRP A 702 -2.04 21.43 -4.39
CA TRP A 702 -0.95 20.47 -4.58
C TRP A 702 -0.54 19.83 -3.27
N MET A 703 -0.47 20.61 -2.20
CA MET A 703 -0.10 20.10 -0.88
C MET A 703 -1.10 19.06 -0.36
N LEU A 704 -2.40 19.35 -0.41
CA LEU A 704 -3.45 18.39 -0.02
C LEU A 704 -3.44 17.16 -0.93
N SER A 705 -3.24 17.33 -2.24
CA SER A 705 -3.14 16.22 -3.20
C SER A 705 -2.03 15.24 -2.81
N PHE A 706 -0.84 15.76 -2.49
CA PHE A 706 0.29 14.93 -2.05
C PHE A 706 0.05 14.31 -0.68
N MET A 707 -0.52 15.06 0.27
CA MET A 707 -0.84 14.54 1.59
C MET A 707 -1.81 13.35 1.50
N PHE A 708 -2.92 13.48 0.76
CA PHE A 708 -3.88 12.39 0.55
C PHE A 708 -3.23 11.20 -0.16
N PHE A 709 -2.46 11.46 -1.22
CA PHE A 709 -1.77 10.42 -1.96
C PHE A 709 -0.83 9.61 -1.07
N PHE A 710 0.05 10.26 -0.30
CA PHE A 710 0.99 9.57 0.58
C PHE A 710 0.30 8.91 1.77
N THR A 711 -0.82 9.44 2.25
CA THR A 711 -1.62 8.80 3.31
C THR A 711 -2.18 7.47 2.84
N VAL A 712 -2.80 7.43 1.65
CA VAL A 712 -3.33 6.20 1.04
C VAL A 712 -2.20 5.21 0.76
N VAL A 713 -1.08 5.67 0.20
CA VAL A 713 0.09 4.84 -0.07
C VAL A 713 0.64 4.23 1.22
N ASN A 714 0.81 5.03 2.29
CA ASN A 714 1.27 4.53 3.58
C ASN A 714 0.31 3.49 4.17
N LEU A 715 -1.00 3.73 4.11
CA LEU A 715 -2.00 2.76 4.57
C LEU A 715 -1.85 1.41 3.85
N VAL A 716 -1.72 1.43 2.52
CA VAL A 716 -1.51 0.22 1.72
C VAL A 716 -0.20 -0.47 2.07
N LEU A 717 0.89 0.28 2.22
CA LEU A 717 2.20 -0.28 2.56
C LEU A 717 2.20 -0.88 3.97
N VAL A 718 1.59 -0.22 4.96
CA VAL A 718 1.45 -0.72 6.33
C VAL A 718 0.64 -2.01 6.35
N VAL A 719 -0.50 -2.06 5.67
CA VAL A 719 -1.32 -3.27 5.54
C VAL A 719 -0.50 -4.42 4.95
N ARG A 720 0.25 -4.17 3.87
CA ARG A 720 1.13 -5.18 3.27
C ARG A 720 2.27 -5.61 4.20
N TYR A 721 2.81 -4.70 4.98
CA TYR A 721 3.89 -4.99 5.93
C TYR A 721 3.37 -5.85 7.09
N LEU A 722 2.21 -5.51 7.66
CA LEU A 722 1.54 -6.31 8.70
C LEU A 722 1.16 -7.71 8.20
N LEU A 723 0.62 -7.81 6.97
CA LEU A 723 0.31 -9.10 6.32
C LEU A 723 1.57 -9.95 6.09
N GLY A 724 2.73 -9.34 5.79
CA GLY A 724 3.99 -10.05 5.57
C GLY A 724 4.82 -10.34 6.83
N ALA A 725 4.56 -9.63 7.93
CA ALA A 725 5.27 -9.77 9.19
C ALA A 725 4.58 -10.76 10.16
N THR A 726 3.26 -10.95 10.04
CA THR A 726 2.49 -11.77 10.99
C THR A 726 2.24 -13.19 10.47
N SER A 727 2.94 -14.17 11.03
CA SER A 727 2.67 -15.61 10.84
C SER A 727 1.31 -16.05 11.42
N ARG A 728 0.67 -15.20 12.25
CA ARG A 728 -0.62 -15.47 12.91
C ARG A 728 -1.85 -15.31 11.99
N ILE A 729 -1.71 -14.71 10.82
CA ILE A 729 -2.77 -14.67 9.78
C ILE A 729 -2.71 -15.97 8.93
N SER A 730 -2.15 -17.05 9.47
CA SER A 730 -2.18 -18.39 8.85
C SER A 730 -3.59 -18.95 8.68
N ARG A 731 -4.62 -18.31 9.27
CA ARG A 731 -6.03 -18.73 9.22
C ARG A 731 -6.72 -18.51 7.87
N PHE A 732 -6.14 -17.71 6.96
CA PHE A 732 -6.77 -17.34 5.69
C PHE A 732 -6.11 -18.02 4.50
N GLY A 733 -6.76 -19.06 3.96
CA GLY A 733 -6.38 -19.82 2.76
C GLY A 733 -7.18 -21.12 2.62
N ARG A 734 -7.40 -21.59 1.37
CA ARG A 734 -8.05 -22.90 1.13
C ARG A 734 -7.15 -24.00 1.68
N GLY A 735 -7.57 -24.71 2.72
CA GLY A 735 -6.81 -25.79 3.36
C GLY A 735 -5.89 -25.38 4.52
N ALA A 736 -5.90 -24.11 4.95
CA ALA A 736 -5.09 -23.66 6.09
C ALA A 736 -5.38 -24.40 7.40
N GLY A 737 -6.66 -24.69 7.68
CA GLY A 737 -7.07 -25.49 8.83
C GLY A 737 -6.58 -26.95 8.75
N ALA A 738 -6.59 -27.55 7.56
CA ALA A 738 -6.08 -28.90 7.33
C ALA A 738 -4.57 -28.99 7.59
N LEU A 739 -3.78 -28.00 7.12
CA LEU A 739 -2.35 -27.93 7.41
C LEU A 739 -2.06 -27.77 8.91
N ALA A 740 -2.86 -26.96 9.63
CA ALA A 740 -2.70 -26.79 11.08
C ALA A 740 -3.00 -28.09 11.85
N ARG A 741 -4.02 -28.85 11.44
CA ARG A 741 -4.32 -30.18 12.01
C ARG A 741 -3.21 -31.17 11.72
N ALA A 742 -2.74 -31.24 10.47
CA ALA A 742 -1.62 -32.10 10.07
C ALA A 742 -0.33 -31.76 10.84
N LYS A 743 -0.02 -30.47 11.05
CA LYS A 743 1.12 -30.05 11.89
C LYS A 743 0.98 -30.50 13.35
N LYS A 744 -0.20 -30.33 13.95
CA LYS A 744 -0.46 -30.77 15.33
C LYS A 744 -0.34 -32.29 15.49
N GLN A 745 -0.85 -33.05 14.52
CA GLN A 745 -0.71 -34.51 14.49
C GLN A 745 0.74 -34.94 14.30
N LEU A 746 1.49 -34.29 13.40
CA LEU A 746 2.93 -34.52 13.24
C LEU A 746 3.73 -34.20 14.51
N GLU A 747 3.43 -33.09 15.20
CA GLU A 747 4.06 -32.76 16.49
C GLU A 747 3.79 -33.86 17.54
N THR A 748 2.57 -34.43 17.54
CA THR A 748 2.19 -35.54 18.44
C THR A 748 2.95 -36.82 18.10
N LEU A 749 3.06 -37.16 16.80
CA LEU A 749 3.81 -38.33 16.33
C LEU A 749 5.32 -38.21 16.58
N MET A 750 5.88 -36.99 16.47
CA MET A 750 7.30 -36.76 16.79
C MET A 750 7.59 -36.90 18.29
N LEU A 751 6.66 -36.46 19.16
CA LEU A 751 6.78 -36.63 20.62
C LEU A 751 6.63 -38.10 21.05
N GLY A 752 5.84 -38.90 20.33
CA GLY A 752 5.68 -40.33 20.59
C GLY A 752 6.85 -41.21 20.16
N LEU A 753 7.81 -40.67 19.39
CA LEU A 753 8.94 -41.44 18.85
C LEU A 753 9.89 -41.92 19.97
N ASP A 754 10.02 -41.17 21.07
CA ASP A 754 10.81 -41.57 22.25
C ASP A 754 10.18 -42.80 22.97
N ASP A 755 8.85 -42.88 23.04
CA ASP A 755 8.13 -44.03 23.62
C ASP A 755 8.09 -45.24 22.67
N ALA A 756 8.13 -45.00 21.35
CA ALA A 756 8.17 -46.04 20.33
C ALA A 756 9.56 -46.72 20.24
N GLN A 757 10.66 -46.00 20.46
CA GLN A 757 12.00 -46.60 20.57
C GLN A 757 12.13 -47.54 21.78
N LEU A 758 11.45 -47.23 22.89
CA LEU A 758 11.41 -48.10 24.08
C LEU A 758 10.54 -49.36 23.88
N ASN A 759 9.44 -49.27 23.12
CA ASN A 759 8.53 -50.40 22.90
C ASN A 759 8.92 -51.31 21.72
N ALA A 760 9.56 -50.77 20.68
CA ALA A 760 10.04 -51.56 19.53
C ALA A 760 11.20 -52.50 19.90
N VAL A 761 12.06 -52.08 20.85
CA VAL A 761 13.17 -52.89 21.36
C VAL A 761 12.68 -54.03 22.27
N ALA A 762 11.50 -53.91 22.89
CA ALA A 762 10.95 -54.93 23.76
C ALA A 762 10.29 -56.12 23.02
N VAL A 763 9.94 -55.96 21.74
CA VAL A 763 9.18 -56.97 20.97
C VAL A 763 10.04 -57.79 19.99
N LEU A 764 11.25 -57.35 19.65
CA LEU A 764 12.06 -57.97 18.57
C LEU A 764 13.36 -58.66 19.01
N GLY A 765 13.54 -58.89 20.31
CA GLY A 765 14.64 -59.70 20.82
C GLY A 765 14.37 -61.20 20.75
N SER A 766 14.61 -61.83 19.59
CA SER A 766 15.24 -63.18 19.42
C SER A 766 14.86 -63.86 18.09
N GLY A 767 15.75 -63.78 17.09
CA GLY A 767 15.70 -64.64 15.90
C GLY A 767 16.18 -63.93 14.63
N GLY A 768 16.93 -64.65 13.78
CA GLY A 768 17.61 -64.16 12.57
C GLY A 768 16.73 -63.62 11.43
N GLN A 769 15.47 -63.23 11.69
CA GLN A 769 14.55 -62.57 10.75
C GLN A 769 14.37 -61.06 11.02
N GLY A 770 15.10 -60.46 11.96
CA GLY A 770 14.96 -59.04 12.37
C GLY A 770 15.20 -57.94 11.31
N ARG A 771 15.42 -58.28 10.03
CA ARG A 771 15.66 -57.28 8.96
C ARG A 771 14.40 -56.57 8.44
N ALA A 772 13.23 -57.20 8.50
CA ALA A 772 12.01 -56.64 7.89
C ALA A 772 11.35 -55.56 8.76
N ASP A 773 11.24 -55.80 10.07
CA ASP A 773 10.58 -54.85 10.99
C ASP A 773 11.47 -53.63 11.31
N GLU A 774 12.79 -53.81 11.36
CA GLU A 774 13.75 -52.71 11.45
C GLU A 774 13.72 -51.81 10.19
N ALA A 775 13.63 -52.42 9.00
CA ALA A 775 13.42 -51.68 7.76
C ALA A 775 12.06 -50.94 7.76
N GLY A 776 11.02 -51.57 8.32
CA GLY A 776 9.72 -50.96 8.53
C GLY A 776 9.81 -49.70 9.39
N GLN A 777 10.48 -49.75 10.55
CA GLN A 777 10.62 -48.62 11.48
C GLN A 777 11.39 -47.45 10.86
N ARG A 778 12.48 -47.73 10.16
CA ARG A 778 13.26 -46.69 9.45
C ARG A 778 12.44 -46.01 8.35
N LEU A 779 11.57 -46.75 7.65
CA LEU A 779 10.64 -46.17 6.67
C LEU A 779 9.61 -45.23 7.31
N PHE A 780 9.20 -45.51 8.56
CA PHE A 780 8.30 -44.64 9.32
C PHE A 780 8.98 -43.33 9.72
N GLU A 781 10.15 -43.41 10.34
CA GLU A 781 10.96 -42.25 10.74
C GLU A 781 11.29 -41.37 9.53
N ARG A 782 11.65 -41.99 8.41
CA ARG A 782 11.91 -41.32 7.13
C ARG A 782 10.69 -40.58 6.58
N ALA A 783 9.52 -41.21 6.61
CA ALA A 783 8.27 -40.60 6.14
C ALA A 783 7.83 -39.45 7.06
N LEU A 784 8.05 -39.57 8.37
CA LEU A 784 7.76 -38.54 9.37
C LEU A 784 8.61 -37.28 9.15
N VAL A 785 9.93 -37.43 8.96
CA VAL A 785 10.85 -36.31 8.69
C VAL A 785 10.49 -35.61 7.37
N MET A 786 10.14 -36.35 6.32
CA MET A 786 9.70 -35.76 5.05
C MET A 786 8.38 -35.00 5.17
N ALA A 787 7.41 -35.55 5.92
CA ALA A 787 6.13 -34.91 6.17
C ALA A 787 6.30 -33.60 6.96
N TRP A 788 7.21 -33.58 7.93
CA TRP A 788 7.56 -32.37 8.68
C TRP A 788 8.12 -31.26 7.80
N HIS A 789 9.08 -31.58 6.93
CA HIS A 789 9.69 -30.60 6.03
C HIS A 789 8.70 -30.06 4.99
N GLU A 790 7.79 -30.90 4.49
CA GLU A 790 6.71 -30.47 3.61
C GLU A 790 5.70 -29.55 4.32
N ALA A 791 5.34 -29.87 5.57
CA ALA A 791 4.47 -29.03 6.37
C ALA A 791 5.09 -27.63 6.61
N GLU A 792 6.40 -27.58 6.83
CA GLU A 792 7.14 -26.34 7.02
C GLU A 792 7.17 -25.49 5.74
N GLU A 793 7.50 -26.08 4.59
CA GLU A 793 7.45 -25.43 3.27
C GLU A 793 6.06 -24.83 2.98
N LEU A 794 5.00 -25.61 3.16
CA LEU A 794 3.62 -25.17 2.91
C LEU A 794 3.20 -24.04 3.86
N SER A 795 3.74 -24.01 5.07
CA SER A 795 3.43 -22.95 6.05
C SER A 795 4.09 -21.61 5.76
N GLN A 796 5.04 -21.57 4.83
CA GLN A 796 5.82 -20.38 4.48
C GLN A 796 5.48 -19.77 3.12
N LEU A 797 4.55 -20.38 2.36
CA LEU A 797 4.08 -19.84 1.08
C LEU A 797 3.30 -18.52 1.28
N PRO A 798 3.37 -17.54 0.36
CA PRO A 798 2.60 -16.30 0.45
C PRO A 798 1.11 -16.53 0.20
N MET A 799 0.26 -15.65 0.72
CA MET A 799 -1.20 -15.76 0.63
C MET A 799 -1.71 -15.94 -0.82
N SER A 800 -1.10 -15.27 -1.80
CA SER A 800 -1.46 -15.44 -3.22
C SER A 800 -1.28 -16.86 -3.72
N GLU A 801 -0.24 -17.56 -3.29
CA GLU A 801 0.02 -18.97 -3.66
C GLU A 801 -0.86 -19.93 -2.85
N ARG A 802 -1.20 -19.60 -1.59
CA ARG A 802 -2.15 -20.39 -0.77
C ARG A 802 -3.58 -20.38 -1.29
N LEU A 803 -3.95 -19.38 -2.08
CA LEU A 803 -5.26 -19.31 -2.73
C LEU A 803 -5.37 -20.18 -3.99
N HIS A 804 -4.25 -20.68 -4.52
CA HIS A 804 -4.24 -21.55 -5.71
C HIS A 804 -4.66 -22.98 -5.36
N GLN A 805 -5.27 -23.69 -6.33
CA GLN A 805 -5.72 -25.08 -6.14
C GLN A 805 -4.57 -26.07 -5.88
N SER A 806 -3.37 -25.81 -6.42
CA SER A 806 -2.19 -26.66 -6.20
C SER A 806 -1.77 -26.73 -4.74
N TYR A 807 -1.95 -25.64 -3.97
CA TYR A 807 -1.70 -25.61 -2.53
C TYR A 807 -2.64 -26.55 -1.78
N ALA A 808 -3.94 -26.45 -2.06
CA ALA A 808 -4.95 -27.31 -1.43
C ALA A 808 -4.68 -28.80 -1.72
N HIS A 809 -4.24 -29.14 -2.94
CA HIS A 809 -3.92 -30.52 -3.30
C HIS A 809 -2.69 -31.06 -2.56
N ARG A 810 -1.64 -30.24 -2.39
CA ARG A 810 -0.44 -30.60 -1.61
C ARG A 810 -0.76 -30.77 -0.12
N VAL A 811 -1.58 -29.90 0.45
CA VAL A 811 -2.04 -30.02 1.84
C VAL A 811 -2.87 -31.28 2.04
N ALA A 812 -3.79 -31.60 1.12
CA ALA A 812 -4.61 -32.82 1.20
C ALA A 812 -3.77 -34.11 1.07
N HIS A 813 -2.70 -34.07 0.27
CA HIS A 813 -1.74 -35.19 0.19
C HIS A 813 -0.96 -35.36 1.49
N LEU A 814 -0.48 -34.26 2.08
CA LEU A 814 0.20 -34.27 3.38
C LEU A 814 -0.73 -34.80 4.48
N GLU A 815 -1.98 -34.36 4.53
CA GLU A 815 -2.98 -34.82 5.52
C GLU A 815 -3.22 -36.33 5.41
N ARG A 816 -3.33 -36.87 4.18
CA ARG A 816 -3.42 -38.33 3.96
C ARG A 816 -2.17 -39.07 4.43
N LEU A 817 -0.99 -38.54 4.16
CA LEU A 817 0.27 -39.16 4.59
C LEU A 817 0.37 -39.18 6.12
N VAL A 818 0.03 -38.08 6.80
CA VAL A 818 0.01 -38.00 8.26
C VAL A 818 -1.02 -38.96 8.87
N ALA A 819 -2.20 -39.09 8.24
CA ALA A 819 -3.20 -40.06 8.66
C ALA A 819 -2.69 -41.51 8.57
N MET A 820 -2.06 -41.89 7.45
CA MET A 820 -1.46 -43.22 7.28
C MET A 820 -0.34 -43.50 8.30
N LEU A 821 0.49 -42.49 8.63
CA LEU A 821 1.50 -42.63 9.68
C LEU A 821 0.85 -42.83 11.06
N GLY A 822 -0.20 -42.07 11.38
CA GLY A 822 -0.93 -42.23 12.64
C GLY A 822 -1.65 -43.57 12.77
N GLU A 823 -2.27 -44.08 11.70
CA GLU A 823 -2.91 -45.40 11.68
C GLU A 823 -1.90 -46.52 11.93
N ARG A 824 -0.72 -46.41 11.33
CA ARG A 824 0.36 -47.37 11.53
C ARG A 824 0.88 -47.36 12.97
N ASP A 825 1.13 -46.19 13.55
CA ASP A 825 1.58 -46.06 14.94
C ASP A 825 0.55 -46.66 15.92
N ALA A 826 -0.72 -46.38 15.70
CA ALA A 826 -1.82 -46.98 16.46
C ALA A 826 -1.94 -48.50 16.27
N ASP A 827 -1.65 -49.04 15.08
CA ASP A 827 -1.62 -50.49 14.83
C ASP A 827 -0.44 -51.17 15.54
N VAL A 828 0.75 -50.57 15.50
CA VAL A 828 1.92 -51.06 16.24
C VAL A 828 1.65 -51.06 17.75
N ALA A 829 1.08 -49.98 18.29
CA ALA A 829 0.68 -49.91 19.69
C ALA A 829 -0.39 -50.96 20.06
N ARG A 830 -1.36 -51.23 19.18
CA ARG A 830 -2.37 -52.28 19.37
C ARG A 830 -1.75 -53.68 19.36
N ARG A 831 -0.85 -53.97 18.42
CA ARG A 831 -0.14 -55.26 18.35
C ARG A 831 0.78 -55.46 19.55
N ALA A 832 1.50 -54.43 19.98
CA ALA A 832 2.30 -54.46 21.20
C ALA A 832 1.42 -54.74 22.43
N LYS A 833 0.26 -54.08 22.55
CA LYS A 833 -0.70 -54.33 23.64
C LYS A 833 -1.28 -55.75 23.60
N ALA A 834 -1.62 -56.26 22.42
CA ALA A 834 -2.10 -57.62 22.23
C ALA A 834 -1.01 -58.66 22.57
N LEU A 835 0.25 -58.38 22.24
CA LEU A 835 1.38 -59.24 22.56
C LEU A 835 1.71 -59.21 24.07
N VAL A 836 1.64 -58.05 24.72
CA VAL A 836 1.76 -57.91 26.18
C VAL A 836 0.61 -58.61 26.90
N ALA A 837 -0.61 -58.55 26.35
CA ALA A 837 -1.75 -59.31 26.87
C ALA A 837 -1.56 -60.82 26.66
N ALA A 838 -1.08 -61.25 25.49
CA ALA A 838 -0.83 -62.66 25.16
C ALA A 838 0.32 -63.26 25.96
N THR A 839 1.39 -62.50 26.24
CA THR A 839 2.52 -62.94 27.07
C THR A 839 2.17 -62.99 28.55
N ARG A 840 1.22 -62.16 29.02
CA ARG A 840 0.64 -62.29 30.38
C ARG A 840 -0.33 -63.47 30.53
N GLY A 841 -0.98 -63.90 29.44
CA GLY A 841 -1.85 -65.09 29.42
C GLY A 841 -1.12 -66.44 29.51
N ALA A 842 0.21 -66.45 29.38
CA ALA A 842 1.02 -67.67 29.53
C ALA A 842 1.22 -68.12 30.99
N GLY A 843 0.65 -67.39 31.97
CA GLY A 843 0.80 -67.64 33.41
C GLY A 843 -0.48 -67.41 34.22
N GLY A 844 -1.58 -68.05 33.84
CA GLY A 844 -2.55 -68.61 34.81
C GLY A 844 -3.43 -67.74 35.73
N ASP A 845 -3.24 -66.42 35.87
CA ASP A 845 -4.12 -65.59 36.74
C ASP A 845 -4.58 -64.31 36.01
N GLU A 846 -5.89 -64.00 36.11
CA GLU A 846 -6.45 -62.72 35.64
C GLU A 846 -5.95 -61.54 36.48
N PRO A 847 -5.42 -60.45 35.88
CA PRO A 847 -5.19 -59.21 36.61
C PRO A 847 -5.91 -58.00 35.98
N ALA A 848 -6.30 -57.09 36.87
CA ALA A 848 -7.07 -55.87 36.64
C ALA A 848 -6.52 -54.92 35.56
N SER A 849 -7.42 -54.10 35.00
CA SER A 849 -7.12 -53.11 33.96
C SER A 849 -6.05 -52.11 34.38
N VAL A 850 -4.93 -52.09 33.67
CA VAL A 850 -3.89 -51.05 33.82
C VAL A 850 -4.20 -49.88 32.89
N ILE A 851 -4.32 -48.69 33.49
CA ILE A 851 -4.30 -47.40 32.79
C ILE A 851 -2.83 -47.02 32.61
N LEU A 852 -2.34 -46.99 31.37
CA LEU A 852 -1.03 -46.42 31.05
C LEU A 852 -1.15 -44.87 31.01
N PRO A 853 -0.10 -44.13 31.40
CA PRO A 853 -0.13 -42.67 31.41
C PRO A 853 -0.30 -42.14 29.98
N GLY A 854 -1.38 -41.40 29.74
CA GLY A 854 -1.76 -40.88 28.42
C GLY A 854 -3.28 -40.69 28.24
N ASN A 855 -4.10 -41.39 29.04
CA ASN A 855 -5.54 -41.11 29.12
C ASN A 855 -5.82 -39.97 30.11
N LEU A 856 -5.58 -38.72 29.67
CA LEU A 856 -6.32 -37.60 30.25
C LEU A 856 -7.76 -37.69 29.75
N GLY A 857 -8.66 -38.03 30.67
CA GLY A 857 -10.08 -38.24 30.39
C GLY A 857 -10.72 -37.05 29.70
N ILE A 858 -11.25 -37.29 28.50
CA ILE A 858 -12.32 -36.47 27.95
C ILE A 858 -13.62 -37.07 28.49
N ARG A 859 -14.15 -36.47 29.57
CA ARG A 859 -15.57 -36.61 29.89
C ARG A 859 -16.34 -35.76 28.89
N LEU A 860 -17.13 -36.41 28.03
CA LEU A 860 -18.28 -35.76 27.41
C LEU A 860 -19.34 -35.54 28.50
N PRO A 861 -19.96 -34.36 28.63
CA PRO A 861 -21.16 -34.24 29.44
C PRO A 861 -22.33 -34.83 28.64
N GLU A 862 -22.98 -35.84 29.21
CA GLU A 862 -24.39 -36.09 28.92
C GLU A 862 -25.20 -34.99 29.62
N GLN A 863 -25.59 -33.98 28.83
CA GLN A 863 -26.93 -33.35 28.73
C GLN A 863 -26.83 -32.10 27.85
#